data_AF-A0A2W5V5R9-F1
#
_entry.id   AF-A0A2W5V5R9-F1
#
_cell.length_a   1.000
_cell.length_b   1.000
_cell.length_c   1.000
_cell.angle_alpha   90.00
_cell.angle_beta   90.00
_cell.angle_gamma   90.00
#
_symmetry.space_group_name_H-M   'P 1'
#
loop_
_entity.id
_entity.type
_entity.pdbx_description
1 polymer ?
#
loop_
_entity_poly.entity_id
_entity_poly.type
_entity_poly.pdbx_seq_one_letter_code
_entity_poly.pdbx_strand_id
1 'polypeptide(L)'
;MRLKALILASALSLSTQAMAGPLASVFSDHAVLQRDQPIKVWGRAAPNAAVSVDLSGARASATADAQGRWRAVLPARPAGGGSLTLAVEAGGERQVVSDLVMGDVWLCSGQSNMEYPLRRALNGDGEVASADDPDIRLLQTGKISRPTPQDSLPAGVAWKVSTPQTAAGFSAACFFMGRDLRQAAKVPIGLIDATWGGSVIQDWISREGLTALKTYDEGLAVLADYARDPALGQANWAAMLDRWAAAKLGANNDGQRPDLDDRAWKTLPLEGFWESAPGLETFDGVIWLRGEVTLTKAQAAQGATLALGPIDDMDTTFVNGREVGATQSWNAPRDYRLAPGVLKAGRNVIAVRVIDSGGGGGAWGKAAEKGLRFDDGSTAPLAGAWRYKIAAPLSQTSLPPNAPWVGAAGLSTLRNGMIAPLAPYGVKGFAWYQGEANVTQAAEYGRLMPAMIADWRQAFGDGAPLPFLMVQLAAFGAEKDRPAPSDWAALRDVQRRVTAADPKVGMASAVDIGSPYDIHPADKLRVGRRLGLLARKLAYGESGLVAAGPAPVSARRDGDSVVVTLDQPGVVHAAGRPIGFELCEAAESCRFVDATLDGASVRLAVPAGLQPVKVRYAWADSPIINLFGATGLPATPFEAAVP
;
A
#
# COMPACT_ATOMS: atom_id res chain seq x y z
N MET A 1 57.99 33.60 -34.13
CA MET A 1 57.30 34.20 -32.97
C MET A 1 56.00 33.42 -32.76
N ARG A 2 55.69 33.01 -31.51
CA ARG A 2 54.38 32.46 -31.07
C ARG A 2 54.11 31.00 -31.49
N LEU A 3 53.52 30.11 -30.69
CA LEU A 3 53.00 30.13 -29.32
C LEU A 3 53.00 28.65 -28.86
N LYS A 4 53.65 28.29 -27.75
CA LYS A 4 53.52 26.95 -27.15
C LYS A 4 52.23 26.92 -26.32
N ALA A 5 51.29 26.06 -26.68
CA ALA A 5 50.05 25.84 -25.94
C ALA A 5 50.35 25.06 -24.65
N LEU A 6 50.04 25.67 -23.50
CA LEU A 6 50.03 25.04 -22.19
C LEU A 6 48.69 24.30 -22.03
N ILE A 7 48.72 22.98 -21.89
CA ILE A 7 47.54 22.19 -21.51
C ILE A 7 47.44 22.26 -19.98
N LEU A 8 46.44 22.98 -19.48
CA LEU A 8 46.08 23.03 -18.06
C LEU A 8 45.25 21.78 -17.74
N ALA A 9 45.82 20.82 -17.00
CA ALA A 9 45.08 19.68 -16.47
C ALA A 9 44.23 20.15 -15.27
N SER A 10 42.92 20.28 -15.48
CA SER A 10 41.95 20.51 -14.41
C SER A 10 41.85 19.25 -13.54
N ALA A 11 42.42 19.30 -12.34
CA ALA A 11 42.23 18.27 -11.34
C ALA A 11 40.76 18.30 -10.87
N LEU A 12 39.96 17.34 -11.31
CA LEU A 12 38.64 17.07 -10.72
C LEU A 12 38.87 16.64 -9.27
N SER A 13 38.52 17.53 -8.34
CA SER A 13 38.41 17.20 -6.92
C SER A 13 37.20 16.27 -6.76
N LEU A 14 37.45 14.96 -6.74
CA LEU A 14 36.47 13.97 -6.30
C LEU A 14 36.08 14.33 -4.87
N SER A 15 34.91 14.93 -4.71
CA SER A 15 34.27 15.13 -3.43
C SER A 15 33.95 13.75 -2.89
N THR A 16 34.79 13.21 -2.00
CA THR A 16 34.45 12.01 -1.24
C THR A 16 33.26 12.37 -0.36
N GLN A 17 32.06 12.06 -0.82
CA GLN A 17 30.90 11.99 0.07
C GLN A 17 31.32 11.06 1.21
N ALA A 18 31.30 11.58 2.43
CA ALA A 18 31.51 10.77 3.62
C ALA A 18 30.51 9.60 3.53
N MET A 19 31.03 8.39 3.38
CA MET A 19 30.19 7.22 3.36
C MET A 19 29.47 7.14 4.71
N ALA A 20 28.17 6.82 4.70
CA ALA A 20 27.51 6.35 5.90
C ALA A 20 28.33 5.21 6.50
N GLY A 21 28.36 5.11 7.84
CA GLY A 21 29.18 4.13 8.55
C GLY A 21 28.98 2.70 8.05
N PRO A 22 29.93 1.78 8.33
CA PRO A 22 30.01 0.50 7.66
C PRO A 22 28.81 -0.43 7.87
N LEU A 23 27.92 -0.13 8.83
CA LEU A 23 26.79 -0.96 9.21
C LEU A 23 25.47 -0.45 8.61
N ALA A 24 24.59 -1.37 8.18
CA ALA A 24 23.28 -1.03 7.65
C ALA A 24 22.42 -0.26 8.69
N SER A 25 21.64 0.71 8.22
CA SER A 25 20.91 1.67 9.08
C SER A 25 19.80 1.05 9.95
N VAL A 26 19.38 -0.19 9.68
CA VAL A 26 18.43 -0.91 10.55
C VAL A 26 19.05 -1.28 11.90
N PHE A 27 20.38 -1.36 11.98
CA PHE A 27 21.12 -1.53 13.22
C PHE A 27 21.42 -0.16 13.81
N SER A 28 20.63 0.23 14.79
CA SER A 28 20.84 1.43 15.59
C SER A 28 20.82 1.07 17.07
N ASP A 29 21.14 2.04 17.92
CA ASP A 29 20.96 1.85 19.36
C ASP A 29 19.51 1.43 19.67
N HIS A 30 19.31 0.68 20.75
CA HIS A 30 18.01 0.17 21.19
C HIS A 30 17.39 -0.95 20.34
N ALA A 31 18.07 -1.44 19.30
CA ALA A 31 17.49 -2.45 18.42
C ALA A 31 17.32 -3.83 19.09
N VAL A 32 16.31 -4.56 18.63
CA VAL A 32 16.02 -5.94 19.08
C VAL A 32 16.51 -6.91 18.02
N LEU A 33 17.49 -7.73 18.36
CA LEU A 33 17.95 -8.81 17.48
C LEU A 33 17.09 -10.06 17.70
N GLN A 34 16.60 -10.65 16.60
CA GLN A 34 15.77 -11.85 16.69
C GLN A 34 16.57 -13.03 17.28
N ARG A 35 16.06 -13.57 18.39
CA ARG A 35 16.60 -14.73 19.09
C ARG A 35 16.39 -16.05 18.34
N ASP A 36 17.09 -17.07 18.81
CA ASP A 36 16.93 -18.49 18.45
C ASP A 36 17.16 -18.79 16.95
N GLN A 37 17.84 -17.89 16.24
CA GLN A 37 18.30 -18.08 14.87
C GLN A 37 19.64 -17.37 14.62
N PRO A 38 20.41 -17.78 13.59
CA PRO A 38 21.65 -17.10 13.23
C PRO A 38 21.41 -15.60 12.95
N ILE A 39 22.27 -14.75 13.50
CA ILE A 39 22.11 -13.29 13.42
C ILE A 39 22.87 -12.79 12.18
N LYS A 40 22.11 -12.36 11.17
CA LYS A 40 22.64 -11.78 9.94
C LYS A 40 22.99 -10.31 10.22
N VAL A 41 24.25 -9.92 10.01
CA VAL A 41 24.72 -8.53 10.11
C VAL A 41 25.33 -8.14 8.78
N TRP A 42 25.02 -6.94 8.29
CA TRP A 42 25.47 -6.49 6.97
C TRP A 42 25.64 -4.98 6.94
N GLY A 43 26.24 -4.50 5.85
CA GLY A 43 26.39 -3.09 5.57
C GLY A 43 27.24 -2.85 4.34
N ARG A 44 27.94 -1.71 4.32
CA ARG A 44 28.82 -1.30 3.22
C ARG A 44 30.23 -1.02 3.70
N ALA A 45 31.22 -1.20 2.84
CA ALA A 45 32.61 -0.85 3.06
C ALA A 45 33.28 -0.61 1.69
N ALA A 46 34.55 -0.18 1.70
CA ALA A 46 35.32 -0.14 0.46
C ALA A 46 35.36 -1.54 -0.20
N PRO A 47 35.31 -1.65 -1.54
CA PRO A 47 35.38 -2.93 -2.23
C PRO A 47 36.59 -3.77 -1.80
N ASN A 48 36.37 -5.07 -1.58
CA ASN A 48 37.37 -6.02 -1.06
C ASN A 48 37.92 -5.73 0.35
N ALA A 49 37.36 -4.77 1.09
CA ALA A 49 37.76 -4.53 2.47
C ALA A 49 37.43 -5.73 3.35
N ALA A 50 38.36 -6.09 4.24
CA ALA A 50 38.08 -7.01 5.33
C ALA A 50 37.18 -6.33 6.37
N VAL A 51 36.19 -7.08 6.87
CA VAL A 51 35.23 -6.63 7.86
C VAL A 51 35.28 -7.57 9.06
N SER A 52 35.38 -7.00 10.26
CA SER A 52 35.21 -7.72 11.52
C SER A 52 33.90 -7.29 12.20
N VAL A 53 33.20 -8.26 12.79
CA VAL A 53 31.94 -8.03 13.51
C VAL A 53 32.05 -8.69 14.87
N ASP A 54 31.82 -7.92 15.94
CA ASP A 54 31.78 -8.40 17.32
C ASP A 54 30.44 -8.01 17.96
N LEU A 55 29.66 -9.01 18.39
CA LEU A 55 28.44 -8.79 19.18
C LEU A 55 28.72 -9.28 20.60
N SER A 56 29.12 -8.38 21.50
CA SER A 56 29.49 -8.69 22.89
C SER A 56 30.32 -9.99 23.00
N GLY A 57 31.41 -10.08 22.24
CA GLY A 57 32.37 -11.19 22.27
C GLY A 57 32.11 -12.35 21.30
N ALA A 58 30.92 -12.47 20.68
CA ALA A 58 30.77 -13.38 19.53
C ALA A 58 31.27 -12.67 18.27
N ARG A 59 32.18 -13.32 17.56
CA ARG A 59 32.87 -12.73 16.42
C ARG A 59 32.54 -13.43 15.12
N ALA A 60 32.45 -12.64 14.06
CA ALA A 60 32.40 -13.10 12.69
C ALA A 60 33.25 -12.16 11.81
N SER A 61 33.65 -12.64 10.65
CA SER A 61 34.35 -11.84 9.65
C SER A 61 33.68 -11.96 8.29
N ALA A 62 33.88 -10.96 7.44
CA ALA A 62 33.41 -10.93 6.07
C ALA A 62 34.40 -10.15 5.19
N THR A 63 34.18 -10.21 3.89
CA THR A 63 34.86 -9.36 2.91
C THR A 63 33.81 -8.66 2.07
N ALA A 64 33.96 -7.35 1.87
CA ALA A 64 33.05 -6.59 1.02
C ALA A 64 33.22 -6.99 -0.45
N ASP A 65 32.10 -7.15 -1.16
CA ASP A 65 32.07 -7.47 -2.58
C ASP A 65 32.56 -6.31 -3.44
N ALA A 66 32.58 -6.50 -4.77
CA ALA A 66 33.02 -5.48 -5.72
C ALA A 66 32.13 -4.21 -5.71
N GLN A 67 30.92 -4.29 -5.16
CA GLN A 67 29.99 -3.18 -4.98
C GLN A 67 30.05 -2.60 -3.56
N GLY A 68 30.97 -3.10 -2.73
CA GLY A 68 31.17 -2.66 -1.35
C GLY A 68 30.19 -3.27 -0.35
N ARG A 69 29.35 -4.23 -0.71
CA ARG A 69 28.40 -4.87 0.22
C ARG A 69 29.07 -6.02 0.95
N TRP A 70 28.81 -6.16 2.24
CA TRP A 70 29.31 -7.28 3.04
C TRP A 70 28.19 -7.85 3.91
N ARG A 71 28.31 -9.14 4.27
CA ARG A 71 27.44 -9.80 5.23
C ARG A 71 28.24 -10.79 6.05
N ALA A 72 28.01 -10.78 7.36
CA ALA A 72 28.53 -11.74 8.32
C ALA A 72 27.36 -12.43 9.04
N VAL A 73 27.58 -13.66 9.51
CA VAL A 73 26.58 -14.41 10.27
C VAL A 73 27.17 -14.77 11.62
N LEU A 74 26.53 -14.30 12.68
CA LEU A 74 26.85 -14.63 14.05
C LEU A 74 25.98 -15.81 14.55
N PRO A 75 26.45 -16.58 15.54
CA PRO A 75 25.68 -17.71 16.08
C PRO A 75 24.37 -17.25 16.69
N ALA A 76 23.39 -18.16 16.71
CA ALA A 76 22.11 -17.95 17.37
C ALA A 76 22.29 -17.70 18.88
N ARG A 77 21.42 -16.86 19.45
CA ARG A 77 21.39 -16.56 20.89
C ARG A 77 19.96 -16.61 21.42
N PRO A 78 19.74 -17.11 22.65
CA PRO A 78 18.44 -17.01 23.32
C PRO A 78 18.13 -15.57 23.73
N ALA A 79 16.89 -15.31 24.16
CA ALA A 79 16.53 -14.04 24.79
C ALA A 79 17.31 -13.79 26.09
N GLY A 80 17.43 -12.52 26.47
CA GLY A 80 18.08 -12.09 27.71
C GLY A 80 19.59 -11.85 27.54
N GLY A 81 20.35 -12.00 28.64
CA GLY A 81 21.80 -11.77 28.64
C GLY A 81 22.25 -10.32 28.86
N GLY A 82 21.32 -9.41 29.18
CA GLY A 82 21.60 -7.99 29.38
C GLY A 82 21.75 -7.22 28.07
N SER A 83 22.11 -5.94 28.21
CA SER A 83 22.37 -5.03 27.09
C SER A 83 23.61 -5.49 26.30
N LEU A 84 23.50 -5.55 24.97
CA LEU A 84 24.55 -5.98 24.05
C LEU A 84 25.13 -4.79 23.27
N THR A 85 26.35 -4.97 22.78
CA THR A 85 27.06 -4.02 21.92
C THR A 85 27.49 -4.73 20.65
N LEU A 86 27.17 -4.12 19.49
CA LEU A 86 27.63 -4.55 18.18
C LEU A 86 28.70 -3.59 17.68
N ALA A 87 29.92 -4.08 17.52
CA ALA A 87 31.02 -3.35 16.91
C ALA A 87 31.33 -3.92 15.52
N VAL A 88 31.47 -3.04 14.53
CA VAL A 88 31.90 -3.37 13.18
C VAL A 88 33.14 -2.55 12.86
N GLU A 89 34.19 -3.22 12.38
CA GLU A 89 35.37 -2.57 11.83
C GLU A 89 35.54 -2.95 10.36
N ALA A 90 35.72 -1.96 9.50
CA ALA A 90 35.92 -2.17 8.07
C ALA A 90 36.82 -1.07 7.50
N GLY A 91 37.91 -1.44 6.82
CA GLY A 91 38.77 -0.48 6.13
C GLY A 91 39.39 0.61 7.02
N GLY A 92 39.55 0.36 8.33
CA GLY A 92 40.06 1.33 9.31
C GLY A 92 38.99 2.17 10.00
N GLU A 93 37.73 2.09 9.56
CA GLU A 93 36.59 2.70 10.25
C GLU A 93 36.01 1.73 11.28
N ARG A 94 35.55 2.26 12.42
CA ARG A 94 34.87 1.51 13.47
C ARG A 94 33.54 2.15 13.80
N GLN A 95 32.47 1.37 13.73
CA GLN A 95 31.13 1.76 14.17
C GLN A 95 30.69 0.87 15.33
N VAL A 96 30.09 1.47 16.35
CA VAL A 96 29.58 0.77 17.52
C VAL A 96 28.12 1.14 17.72
N VAL A 97 27.29 0.13 17.91
CA VAL A 97 25.88 0.22 18.26
C VAL A 97 25.67 -0.41 19.63
N SER A 98 24.97 0.28 20.52
CA SER A 98 24.79 -0.09 21.93
C SER A 98 23.33 -0.26 22.29
N ASP A 99 23.07 -0.77 23.50
CA ASP A 99 21.73 -1.05 23.98
C ASP A 99 20.89 -1.98 23.10
N LEU A 100 21.56 -2.98 22.52
CA LEU A 100 20.91 -4.04 21.77
C LEU A 100 20.38 -5.10 22.74
N VAL A 101 19.23 -5.71 22.43
CA VAL A 101 18.67 -6.81 23.22
C VAL A 101 18.29 -7.99 22.32
N MET A 102 18.40 -9.21 22.85
CA MET A 102 17.90 -10.41 22.18
C MET A 102 16.42 -10.60 22.50
N GLY A 103 15.57 -10.66 21.48
CA GLY A 103 14.11 -10.73 21.64
C GLY A 103 13.39 -11.31 20.43
N ASP A 104 12.07 -11.14 20.37
CA ASP A 104 11.26 -11.49 19.20
C ASP A 104 10.90 -10.22 18.40
N VAL A 105 11.11 -10.25 17.08
CA VAL A 105 10.93 -9.10 16.18
C VAL A 105 9.76 -9.34 15.25
N TRP A 106 8.84 -8.39 15.16
CA TRP A 106 7.67 -8.45 14.27
C TRP A 106 7.67 -7.27 13.31
N LEU A 107 7.47 -7.56 12.02
CA LEU A 107 7.27 -6.56 10.99
C LEU A 107 5.78 -6.35 10.73
N CYS A 108 5.28 -5.17 11.08
CA CYS A 108 3.91 -4.73 10.88
C CYS A 108 3.83 -3.79 9.69
N SER A 109 2.91 -4.08 8.77
CA SER A 109 2.77 -3.32 7.52
C SER A 109 1.34 -3.35 6.98
N GLY A 110 1.10 -2.57 5.94
CA GLY A 110 -0.19 -2.38 5.31
C GLY A 110 -0.51 -0.91 5.13
N GLN A 111 -1.80 -0.60 5.10
CA GLN A 111 -2.30 0.75 4.84
C GLN A 111 -2.81 1.44 6.11
N SER A 112 -3.76 2.35 5.96
CA SER A 112 -4.21 3.31 6.99
C SER A 112 -4.71 2.63 8.27
N ASN A 113 -5.29 1.43 8.16
CA ASN A 113 -5.72 0.66 9.31
C ASN A 113 -4.56 0.03 10.10
N MET A 114 -3.45 -0.36 9.46
CA MET A 114 -2.21 -0.67 10.21
C MET A 114 -1.54 0.60 10.71
N GLU A 115 -1.48 1.67 9.91
CA GLU A 115 -0.86 2.95 10.26
C GLU A 115 -1.52 3.66 11.45
N TYR A 116 -2.79 3.33 11.72
CA TYR A 116 -3.63 4.04 12.69
C TYR A 116 -2.91 4.25 14.03
N PRO A 117 -2.62 5.51 14.43
CA PRO A 117 -1.68 5.77 15.52
C PRO A 117 -2.31 5.50 16.89
N LEU A 118 -1.49 5.05 17.84
CA LEU A 118 -1.91 4.70 19.20
C LEU A 118 -2.72 5.81 19.88
N ARG A 119 -2.30 7.08 19.74
CA ARG A 119 -3.01 8.24 20.31
C ARG A 119 -4.44 8.43 19.79
N ARG A 120 -4.79 7.86 18.64
CA ARG A 120 -6.14 7.94 18.04
C ARG A 120 -7.00 6.73 18.39
N ALA A 121 -6.42 5.67 18.96
CA ALA A 121 -7.18 4.48 19.31
C ALA A 121 -8.23 4.80 20.39
N LEU A 122 -9.18 3.89 20.59
CA LEU A 122 -10.09 3.95 21.73
C LEU A 122 -9.26 4.04 23.03
N ASN A 123 -9.57 5.01 23.90
CA ASN A 123 -8.78 5.34 25.09
C ASN A 123 -7.32 5.77 24.78
N GLY A 124 -7.06 6.38 23.62
CA GLY A 124 -5.71 6.70 23.13
C GLY A 124 -4.83 7.43 24.13
N ASP A 125 -5.34 8.43 24.86
CA ASP A 125 -4.57 9.15 25.88
C ASP A 125 -4.07 8.24 27.00
N GLY A 126 -4.95 7.36 27.51
CA GLY A 126 -4.61 6.39 28.56
C GLY A 126 -3.64 5.32 28.05
N GLU A 127 -3.85 4.82 26.84
CA GLU A 127 -2.98 3.82 26.23
C GLU A 127 -1.58 4.38 25.98
N VAL A 128 -1.47 5.63 25.50
CA VAL A 128 -0.20 6.34 25.34
C VAL A 128 0.49 6.60 26.68
N ALA A 129 -0.25 7.09 27.69
CA ALA A 129 0.31 7.33 29.01
C ALA A 129 0.87 6.05 29.66
N SER A 130 0.30 4.90 29.34
CA SER A 130 0.75 3.58 29.82
C SER A 130 1.87 2.94 28.99
N ALA A 131 2.27 3.55 27.87
CA ALA A 131 3.21 2.96 26.91
C ALA A 131 4.69 3.13 27.32
N ASP A 132 5.01 2.82 28.58
CA ASP A 132 6.34 2.95 29.18
C ASP A 132 6.91 1.58 29.56
N ASP A 133 7.42 0.85 28.54
CA ASP A 133 7.98 -0.50 28.70
C ASP A 133 9.32 -0.59 27.95
N PRO A 134 10.47 -0.64 28.66
CA PRO A 134 11.79 -0.69 28.04
C PRO A 134 12.08 -2.00 27.30
N ASP A 135 11.26 -3.03 27.46
CA ASP A 135 11.39 -4.28 26.71
C ASP A 135 10.52 -4.28 25.44
N ILE A 136 9.78 -3.21 25.16
CA ILE A 136 9.16 -2.96 23.85
C ILE A 136 10.00 -1.92 23.11
N ARG A 137 10.55 -2.28 21.95
CA ARG A 137 11.35 -1.38 21.10
C ARG A 137 10.64 -1.16 19.78
N LEU A 138 10.62 0.08 19.32
CA LEU A 138 9.82 0.56 18.21
C LEU A 138 10.73 1.10 17.10
N LEU A 139 10.52 0.65 15.87
CA LEU A 139 11.16 1.19 14.67
C LEU A 139 10.07 1.62 13.67
N GLN A 140 9.96 2.91 13.38
CA GLN A 140 9.08 3.40 12.30
C GLN A 140 9.95 3.72 11.07
N THR A 141 9.70 3.06 9.94
CA THR A 141 10.58 3.18 8.76
C THR A 141 10.43 4.51 8.02
N GLY A 142 9.36 5.26 8.28
CA GLY A 142 9.01 6.46 7.53
C GLY A 142 8.46 6.15 6.14
N LYS A 143 7.84 7.14 5.51
CA LYS A 143 7.16 6.99 4.22
C LYS A 143 8.09 7.34 3.07
N ILE A 144 8.57 6.33 2.37
CA ILE A 144 9.49 6.49 1.24
C ILE A 144 9.12 5.56 0.09
N SER A 145 8.82 6.14 -1.07
CA SER A 145 8.59 5.41 -2.32
C SER A 145 9.80 5.57 -3.23
N ARG A 146 10.29 4.48 -3.81
CA ARG A 146 11.46 4.47 -4.70
C ARG A 146 11.28 3.50 -5.88
N PRO A 147 11.69 3.89 -7.09
CA PRO A 147 11.56 3.00 -8.26
C PRO A 147 12.58 1.86 -8.25
N THR A 148 13.61 1.92 -7.38
CA THR A 148 14.62 0.89 -7.17
C THR A 148 14.75 0.52 -5.70
N PRO A 149 15.06 -0.76 -5.36
CA PRO A 149 15.33 -1.17 -3.99
C PRO A 149 16.40 -0.29 -3.34
N GLN A 150 16.17 0.10 -2.09
CA GLN A 150 17.11 0.86 -1.28
C GLN A 150 17.84 -0.06 -0.29
N ASP A 151 19.10 0.27 0.01
CA ASP A 151 19.93 -0.45 0.98
C ASP A 151 19.89 0.19 2.38
N SER A 152 19.25 1.35 2.53
CA SER A 152 19.20 2.11 3.78
C SER A 152 17.82 2.74 4.03
N LEU A 153 17.50 2.86 5.31
CA LEU A 153 16.34 3.57 5.81
C LEU A 153 16.57 5.10 5.68
N PRO A 154 15.49 5.90 5.66
CA PRO A 154 15.61 7.36 5.69
C PRO A 154 16.47 7.86 6.86
N ALA A 155 17.18 8.97 6.66
CA ALA A 155 18.00 9.59 7.70
C ALA A 155 17.16 9.92 8.95
N GLY A 156 17.70 9.59 10.13
CA GLY A 156 17.03 9.82 11.42
C GLY A 156 16.07 8.71 11.85
N VAL A 157 15.80 7.71 11.01
CA VAL A 157 15.11 6.49 11.41
C VAL A 157 16.04 5.66 12.29
N ALA A 158 15.56 5.32 13.48
CA ALA A 158 16.27 4.51 14.46
C ALA A 158 15.27 3.80 15.38
N TRP A 159 15.71 2.69 15.98
CA TRP A 159 14.99 2.02 17.06
C TRP A 159 14.89 2.94 18.28
N LYS A 160 13.74 2.86 18.96
CA LYS A 160 13.45 3.64 20.15
C LYS A 160 12.86 2.74 21.23
N VAL A 161 13.15 3.05 22.49
CA VAL A 161 12.40 2.49 23.63
C VAL A 161 10.94 2.95 23.55
N SER A 162 10.00 2.07 23.91
CA SER A 162 8.60 2.48 24.11
C SER A 162 8.48 3.39 25.32
N THR A 163 8.12 4.64 25.05
CA THR A 163 7.69 5.64 26.03
C THR A 163 6.40 6.28 25.51
N PRO A 164 5.67 7.06 26.33
CA PRO A 164 4.51 7.80 25.85
C PRO A 164 4.80 8.64 24.60
N GLN A 165 5.97 9.26 24.51
CA GLN A 165 6.36 10.10 23.37
C GLN A 165 6.62 9.29 22.09
N THR A 166 7.30 8.14 22.21
CA THR A 166 7.69 7.33 21.04
C THR A 166 6.54 6.45 20.55
N ALA A 167 5.65 6.00 21.45
CA ALA A 167 4.51 5.15 21.11
C ALA A 167 3.31 5.92 20.55
N ALA A 168 3.14 7.21 20.88
CA ALA A 168 1.95 7.99 20.49
C ALA A 168 1.66 8.00 18.98
N GLY A 169 2.69 8.02 18.15
CA GLY A 169 2.60 7.99 16.69
C GLY A 169 2.76 6.61 16.05
N PHE A 170 2.95 5.57 16.86
CA PHE A 170 3.19 4.21 16.38
C PHE A 170 1.88 3.50 16.03
N SER A 171 1.93 2.54 15.09
CA SER A 171 0.81 1.66 14.76
C SER A 171 0.16 1.06 16.01
N ALA A 172 -1.11 1.40 16.26
CA ALA A 172 -1.86 0.93 17.43
C ALA A 172 -2.05 -0.59 17.42
N ALA A 173 -2.43 -1.16 16.27
CA ALA A 173 -2.64 -2.60 16.14
C ALA A 173 -1.34 -3.38 16.39
N CYS A 174 -0.22 -2.90 15.84
CA CYS A 174 1.10 -3.49 16.07
C CYS A 174 1.54 -3.37 17.53
N PHE A 175 1.37 -2.19 18.13
CA PHE A 175 1.71 -1.93 19.53
C PHE A 175 0.96 -2.85 20.48
N PHE A 176 -0.36 -2.98 20.32
CA PHE A 176 -1.18 -3.83 21.17
C PHE A 176 -0.87 -5.32 21.01
N MET A 177 -0.54 -5.77 19.79
CA MET A 177 -0.01 -7.12 19.56
C MET A 177 1.31 -7.33 20.31
N GLY A 178 2.26 -6.41 20.17
CA GLY A 178 3.56 -6.48 20.85
C GLY A 178 3.43 -6.48 22.37
N ARG A 179 2.51 -5.67 22.92
CA ARG A 179 2.22 -5.63 24.37
C ARG A 179 1.66 -6.96 24.88
N ASP A 180 0.73 -7.59 24.16
CA ASP A 180 0.21 -8.92 24.50
C ASP A 180 1.33 -9.97 24.47
N LEU A 181 2.16 -9.95 23.42
CA LEU A 181 3.30 -10.86 23.28
C LEU A 181 4.36 -10.67 24.37
N ARG A 182 4.67 -9.41 24.72
CA ARG A 182 5.59 -9.09 25.81
C ARG A 182 5.09 -9.64 27.14
N GLN A 183 3.79 -9.55 27.38
CA GLN A 183 3.16 -10.09 28.58
C GLN A 183 3.16 -11.62 28.61
N ALA A 184 2.92 -12.29 27.48
CA ALA A 184 2.88 -13.75 27.40
C ALA A 184 4.27 -14.39 27.40
N ALA A 185 5.17 -13.94 26.52
CA ALA A 185 6.47 -14.57 26.28
C ALA A 185 7.55 -14.15 27.29
N LYS A 186 7.35 -13.03 28.00
CA LYS A 186 8.29 -12.47 28.98
C LYS A 186 9.71 -12.19 28.44
N VAL A 187 9.81 -11.86 27.15
CA VAL A 187 11.06 -11.47 26.47
C VAL A 187 10.92 -10.11 25.81
N PRO A 188 12.02 -9.40 25.49
CA PRO A 188 11.96 -8.19 24.70
C PRO A 188 11.26 -8.40 23.35
N ILE A 189 10.45 -7.42 22.94
CA ILE A 189 9.70 -7.41 21.68
C ILE A 189 10.13 -6.20 20.85
N GLY A 190 10.62 -6.47 19.63
CA GLY A 190 10.88 -5.46 18.62
C GLY A 190 9.69 -5.35 17.66
N LEU A 191 9.17 -4.14 17.47
CA LEU A 191 8.09 -3.86 16.54
C LEU A 191 8.58 -2.92 15.45
N ILE A 192 8.47 -3.35 14.20
CA ILE A 192 8.77 -2.53 13.02
C ILE A 192 7.46 -2.11 12.37
N ASP A 193 7.24 -0.81 12.23
CA ASP A 193 6.10 -0.19 11.56
C ASP A 193 6.53 0.35 10.20
N ALA A 194 6.13 -0.37 9.15
CA ALA A 194 6.33 -0.01 7.76
C ALA A 194 4.97 0.13 7.06
N THR A 195 4.29 1.25 7.28
CA THR A 195 2.90 1.47 6.86
C THR A 195 2.70 2.71 6.01
N TRP A 196 1.74 2.65 5.09
CA TRP A 196 1.34 3.83 4.29
C TRP A 196 -0.13 3.76 3.86
N GLY A 197 -0.94 4.69 4.37
CA GLY A 197 -2.36 4.84 4.03
C GLY A 197 -2.68 4.94 2.53
N GLY A 198 -3.78 4.29 2.11
CA GLY A 198 -4.22 4.26 0.72
C GLY A 198 -3.41 3.35 -0.20
N SER A 199 -2.44 2.58 0.34
CA SER A 199 -1.59 1.74 -0.49
C SER A 199 -2.26 0.46 -0.99
N VAL A 200 -2.05 0.17 -2.27
CA VAL A 200 -2.41 -1.10 -2.92
C VAL A 200 -1.34 -2.16 -2.66
N ILE A 201 -1.73 -3.44 -2.60
CA ILE A 201 -0.80 -4.55 -2.28
C ILE A 201 0.34 -4.70 -3.31
N GLN A 202 0.12 -4.34 -4.58
CA GLN A 202 1.13 -4.39 -5.63
C GLN A 202 2.38 -3.60 -5.27
N ASP A 203 2.21 -2.48 -4.56
CA ASP A 203 3.32 -1.59 -4.20
C ASP A 203 4.25 -2.20 -3.14
N TRP A 204 3.77 -3.23 -2.43
CA TRP A 204 4.47 -3.94 -1.34
C TRP A 204 5.11 -5.26 -1.77
N ILE A 205 4.98 -5.65 -3.04
CA ILE A 205 5.57 -6.87 -3.62
C ILE A 205 6.80 -6.50 -4.44
N SER A 206 7.86 -7.30 -4.36
CA SER A 206 9.07 -7.09 -5.17
C SER A 206 8.79 -7.13 -6.68
N ARG A 207 9.74 -6.60 -7.47
CA ARG A 207 9.70 -6.73 -8.93
C ARG A 207 9.62 -8.20 -9.33
N GLU A 208 10.43 -9.05 -8.70
CA GLU A 208 10.48 -10.48 -8.97
C GLU A 208 9.14 -11.17 -8.66
N GLY A 209 8.53 -10.83 -7.52
CA GLY A 209 7.22 -11.34 -7.11
C GLY A 209 6.09 -10.93 -8.05
N LEU A 210 6.09 -9.68 -8.52
CA LEU A 210 5.10 -9.20 -9.50
C LEU A 210 5.32 -9.79 -10.90
N THR A 211 6.57 -9.93 -11.36
CA THR A 211 6.90 -10.58 -12.64
C THR A 211 6.41 -12.04 -12.66
N ALA A 212 6.49 -12.76 -11.54
CA ALA A 212 6.00 -14.13 -11.45
C ALA A 212 4.49 -14.25 -11.72
N LEU A 213 3.73 -13.16 -11.53
CA LEU A 213 2.30 -13.11 -11.83
C LEU A 213 2.00 -12.86 -13.31
N LYS A 214 2.97 -12.42 -14.13
CA LYS A 214 2.84 -12.14 -15.59
C LYS A 214 1.81 -11.06 -15.96
N THR A 215 1.24 -10.36 -14.98
CA THR A 215 0.21 -9.34 -15.19
C THR A 215 0.80 -7.92 -15.21
N TYR A 216 1.99 -7.72 -14.63
CA TYR A 216 2.55 -6.40 -14.36
C TYR A 216 3.78 -6.04 -15.21
N ASP A 217 4.13 -6.86 -16.21
CA ASP A 217 5.39 -6.75 -16.95
C ASP A 217 5.57 -5.39 -17.64
N GLU A 218 4.51 -4.86 -18.27
CA GLU A 218 4.55 -3.54 -18.92
C GLU A 218 4.79 -2.42 -17.90
N GLY A 219 4.01 -2.38 -16.81
CA GLY A 219 4.17 -1.37 -15.76
C GLY A 219 5.54 -1.47 -15.07
N LEU A 220 6.05 -2.67 -14.86
CA LEU A 220 7.40 -2.90 -14.32
C LEU A 220 8.51 -2.46 -15.28
N ALA A 221 8.32 -2.63 -16.60
CA ALA A 221 9.24 -2.12 -17.61
C ALA A 221 9.25 -0.59 -17.61
N VAL A 222 8.08 0.05 -17.57
CA VAL A 222 7.95 1.50 -17.45
C VAL A 222 8.58 2.03 -16.16
N LEU A 223 8.43 1.33 -15.03
CA LEU A 223 9.11 1.68 -13.79
C LEU A 223 10.64 1.56 -13.90
N ALA A 224 11.14 0.55 -14.61
CA ALA A 224 12.57 0.38 -14.84
C ALA A 224 13.13 1.50 -15.74
N ASP A 225 12.37 1.91 -16.76
CA ASP A 225 12.71 3.05 -17.59
C ASP A 225 12.73 4.34 -16.78
N TYR A 226 11.71 4.58 -15.94
CA TYR A 226 11.66 5.72 -15.04
C TYR A 226 12.85 5.76 -14.06
N ALA A 227 13.25 4.61 -13.52
CA ALA A 227 14.43 4.52 -12.67
C ALA A 227 15.73 4.92 -13.37
N ARG A 228 15.85 4.63 -14.68
CA ARG A 228 17.03 4.92 -15.49
C ARG A 228 17.02 6.34 -16.02
N ASP A 229 15.86 6.79 -16.51
CA ASP A 229 15.61 8.09 -17.10
C ASP A 229 14.13 8.46 -16.85
N PRO A 230 13.85 9.39 -15.91
CA PRO A 230 12.50 9.81 -15.59
C PRO A 230 11.71 10.33 -16.81
N ALA A 231 12.36 10.97 -17.78
CA ALA A 231 11.68 11.48 -18.97
C ALA A 231 11.23 10.34 -19.88
N LEU A 232 12.05 9.29 -20.03
CA LEU A 232 11.67 8.08 -20.77
C LEU A 232 10.51 7.35 -20.09
N GLY A 233 10.57 7.17 -18.77
CA GLY A 233 9.49 6.54 -18.00
C GLY A 233 8.17 7.31 -18.11
N GLN A 234 8.22 8.64 -18.03
CA GLN A 234 7.06 9.51 -18.24
C GLN A 234 6.48 9.35 -19.65
N ALA A 235 7.30 9.39 -20.69
CA ALA A 235 6.85 9.21 -22.07
C ALA A 235 6.20 7.83 -22.30
N ASN A 236 6.80 6.77 -21.76
CA ASN A 236 6.25 5.41 -21.90
C ASN A 236 4.94 5.23 -21.14
N TRP A 237 4.79 5.83 -19.96
CA TRP A 237 3.52 5.86 -19.22
C TRP A 237 2.46 6.70 -19.94
N ALA A 238 2.81 7.87 -20.48
CA ALA A 238 1.88 8.68 -21.27
C ALA A 238 1.35 7.90 -22.48
N ALA A 239 2.22 7.13 -23.15
CA ALA A 239 1.81 6.22 -24.21
C ALA A 239 0.86 5.10 -23.74
N MET A 240 0.99 4.61 -22.50
CA MET A 240 0.04 3.66 -21.90
C MET A 240 -1.34 4.32 -21.69
N LEU A 241 -1.36 5.53 -21.12
CA LEU A 241 -2.58 6.32 -20.94
C LEU A 241 -3.28 6.58 -22.27
N ASP A 242 -2.53 6.91 -23.31
CA ASP A 242 -3.07 7.14 -24.66
C ASP A 242 -3.67 5.88 -25.28
N ARG A 243 -3.01 4.72 -25.15
CA ARG A 243 -3.59 3.44 -25.59
C ARG A 243 -4.88 3.12 -24.85
N TRP A 244 -4.90 3.34 -23.54
CA TRP A 244 -6.11 3.17 -22.72
C TRP A 244 -7.22 4.12 -23.19
N ALA A 245 -6.92 5.41 -23.35
CA ALA A 245 -7.91 6.42 -23.74
C ALA A 245 -8.47 6.15 -25.14
N ALA A 246 -7.63 5.76 -26.09
CA ALA A 246 -8.07 5.35 -27.43
C ALA A 246 -9.02 4.15 -27.37
N ALA A 247 -8.72 3.15 -26.54
CA ALA A 247 -9.54 1.95 -26.39
C ALA A 247 -10.87 2.21 -25.65
N LYS A 248 -10.88 3.12 -24.66
CA LYS A 248 -12.03 3.33 -23.77
C LYS A 248 -12.95 4.48 -24.14
N LEU A 249 -12.42 5.51 -24.79
CA LEU A 249 -13.19 6.72 -25.11
C LEU A 249 -13.65 6.74 -26.58
N GLY A 250 -13.01 5.96 -27.47
CA GLY A 250 -13.40 5.87 -28.88
C GLY A 250 -13.49 7.24 -29.55
N ALA A 251 -14.65 7.54 -30.16
CA ALA A 251 -14.92 8.82 -30.83
C ALA A 251 -14.87 10.04 -29.89
N ASN A 252 -14.97 9.86 -28.58
CA ASN A 252 -14.86 10.94 -27.60
C ASN A 252 -13.41 11.32 -27.24
N ASN A 253 -12.39 10.65 -27.82
CA ASN A 253 -10.97 10.94 -27.64
C ASN A 253 -10.39 11.91 -28.72
N ASP A 254 -11.08 13.02 -28.96
CA ASP A 254 -10.79 13.96 -30.07
C ASP A 254 -10.48 15.39 -29.61
N GLY A 255 -10.53 15.67 -28.29
CA GLY A 255 -10.38 17.00 -27.71
C GLY A 255 -9.03 17.67 -27.97
N GLN A 256 -8.00 16.90 -28.31
CA GLN A 256 -6.66 17.38 -28.70
C GLN A 256 -6.63 18.04 -30.08
N ARG A 257 -7.61 17.79 -30.95
CA ARG A 257 -7.58 18.28 -32.34
C ARG A 257 -7.55 19.82 -32.40
N PRO A 258 -6.59 20.43 -33.13
CA PRO A 258 -6.47 21.90 -33.17
C PRO A 258 -7.60 22.58 -33.94
N ASP A 259 -8.25 21.85 -34.85
CA ASP A 259 -9.34 22.29 -35.74
C ASP A 259 -10.73 21.93 -35.21
N LEU A 260 -10.83 21.32 -34.03
CA LEU A 260 -12.10 20.95 -33.41
C LEU A 260 -12.96 22.18 -33.14
N ASP A 261 -14.22 22.14 -33.58
CA ASP A 261 -15.23 23.14 -33.20
C ASP A 261 -15.79 22.80 -31.81
N ASP A 262 -15.30 23.52 -30.80
CA ASP A 262 -15.69 23.36 -29.40
C ASP A 262 -16.75 24.39 -28.95
N ARG A 263 -17.32 25.19 -29.86
CA ARG A 263 -18.25 26.27 -29.47
C ARG A 263 -19.52 25.79 -28.77
N ALA A 264 -19.93 24.56 -29.03
CA ALA A 264 -21.08 23.92 -28.38
C ALA A 264 -20.74 23.30 -27.01
N TRP A 265 -19.47 23.28 -26.62
CA TRP A 265 -19.05 22.73 -25.33
C TRP A 265 -19.49 23.65 -24.19
N LYS A 266 -19.81 23.03 -23.05
CA LYS A 266 -20.14 23.78 -21.83
C LYS A 266 -18.88 24.46 -21.29
N THR A 267 -19.04 25.38 -20.34
CA THR A 267 -17.90 26.11 -19.76
C THR A 267 -17.70 25.80 -18.27
N LEU A 268 -16.45 25.79 -17.83
CA LEU A 268 -16.03 25.72 -16.43
C LEU A 268 -15.12 26.92 -16.10
N PRO A 269 -15.16 27.45 -14.87
CA PRO A 269 -14.17 28.42 -14.41
C PRO A 269 -12.74 27.88 -14.55
N LEU A 270 -11.75 28.77 -14.66
CA LEU A 270 -10.34 28.38 -14.73
C LEU A 270 -9.78 27.86 -13.39
N GLU A 271 -10.56 27.87 -12.32
CA GLU A 271 -10.16 27.47 -10.98
C GLU A 271 -11.31 26.83 -10.22
N GLY A 272 -10.98 26.09 -9.17
CA GLY A 272 -11.93 25.28 -8.42
C GLY A 272 -12.21 23.92 -9.04
N PHE A 273 -12.69 23.01 -8.21
CA PHE A 273 -13.06 21.66 -8.59
C PHE A 273 -14.31 21.67 -9.48
N TRP A 274 -14.39 20.74 -10.44
CA TRP A 274 -15.52 20.68 -11.38
C TRP A 274 -16.84 20.29 -10.70
N GLU A 275 -16.81 19.75 -9.47
CA GLU A 275 -17.98 19.31 -8.70
C GLU A 275 -18.82 20.51 -8.25
N SER A 276 -18.24 21.71 -8.29
CA SER A 276 -18.99 22.94 -8.10
C SER A 276 -19.92 23.28 -9.27
N ALA A 277 -19.79 22.59 -10.42
CA ALA A 277 -20.58 22.85 -11.61
C ALA A 277 -21.83 21.94 -11.68
N PRO A 278 -22.97 22.49 -12.14
CA PRO A 278 -24.20 21.71 -12.28
C PRO A 278 -24.05 20.49 -13.19
N GLY A 279 -24.40 19.32 -12.67
CA GLY A 279 -24.33 18.02 -13.35
C GLY A 279 -22.97 17.31 -13.24
N LEU A 280 -22.03 17.83 -12.46
CA LEU A 280 -20.73 17.23 -12.16
C LEU A 280 -20.49 16.98 -10.67
N GLU A 281 -21.49 17.20 -9.82
CA GLU A 281 -21.36 17.26 -8.35
C GLU A 281 -20.79 15.98 -7.73
N THR A 282 -20.93 14.85 -8.42
CA THR A 282 -20.43 13.53 -8.02
C THR A 282 -19.80 12.80 -9.21
N PHE A 283 -19.26 13.53 -10.17
CA PHE A 283 -18.78 12.95 -11.42
C PHE A 283 -17.31 12.52 -11.32
N ASP A 284 -17.10 11.21 -11.34
CA ASP A 284 -15.78 10.61 -11.57
C ASP A 284 -15.67 10.13 -13.02
N GLY A 285 -14.60 10.47 -13.72
CA GLY A 285 -14.41 10.06 -15.10
C GLY A 285 -13.45 10.93 -15.89
N VAL A 286 -13.67 10.99 -17.20
CA VAL A 286 -12.79 11.69 -18.15
C VAL A 286 -13.49 12.91 -18.72
N ILE A 287 -12.88 14.08 -18.56
CA ILE A 287 -13.33 15.33 -19.17
C ILE A 287 -12.20 15.92 -20.00
N TRP A 288 -12.54 16.36 -21.20
CA TRP A 288 -11.68 17.24 -21.99
C TRP A 288 -11.90 18.69 -21.56
N LEU A 289 -10.83 19.40 -21.26
CA LEU A 289 -10.80 20.85 -21.08
C LEU A 289 -10.06 21.48 -22.27
N ARG A 290 -10.58 22.60 -22.76
CA ARG A 290 -9.97 23.37 -23.86
C ARG A 290 -9.95 24.85 -23.53
N GLY A 291 -8.78 25.44 -23.70
CA GLY A 291 -8.50 26.86 -23.47
C GLY A 291 -7.58 27.40 -24.55
N GLU A 292 -7.40 28.71 -24.56
CA GLU A 292 -6.67 29.39 -25.64
C GLU A 292 -5.71 30.46 -25.11
N VAL A 293 -4.58 30.62 -25.81
CA VAL A 293 -3.67 31.76 -25.66
C VAL A 293 -3.39 32.36 -27.04
N THR A 294 -3.38 33.69 -27.12
CA THR A 294 -3.05 34.41 -28.36
C THR A 294 -1.66 35.02 -28.25
N LEU A 295 -0.78 34.69 -29.19
CA LEU A 295 0.63 35.05 -29.13
C LEU A 295 1.04 35.99 -30.26
N THR A 296 1.94 36.92 -29.95
CA THR A 296 2.68 37.65 -30.98
C THR A 296 3.67 36.73 -31.70
N LYS A 297 4.15 37.15 -32.87
CA LYS A 297 5.22 36.42 -33.60
C LYS A 297 6.49 36.27 -32.76
N ALA A 298 6.83 37.28 -31.96
CA ALA A 298 7.98 37.22 -31.07
C ALA A 298 7.80 36.16 -29.98
N GLN A 299 6.68 36.19 -29.25
CA GLN A 299 6.37 35.19 -28.20
C GLN A 299 6.33 33.76 -28.75
N ALA A 300 5.73 33.54 -29.91
CA ALA A 300 5.65 32.21 -30.52
C ALA A 300 7.00 31.61 -30.94
N ALA A 301 8.03 32.44 -31.13
CA ALA A 301 9.38 32.01 -31.47
C ALA A 301 10.26 31.76 -30.24
N GLN A 302 9.79 32.13 -29.04
CA GLN A 302 10.52 31.91 -27.79
C GLN A 302 10.33 30.50 -27.27
N GLY A 303 11.26 30.07 -26.40
CA GLY A 303 10.99 28.95 -25.52
C GLY A 303 10.00 29.35 -24.41
N ALA A 304 9.14 28.41 -24.05
CA ALA A 304 8.10 28.61 -23.05
C ALA A 304 7.82 27.32 -22.26
N THR A 305 7.33 27.51 -21.04
CA THR A 305 6.71 26.47 -20.21
C THR A 305 5.22 26.74 -20.12
N LEU A 306 4.39 25.73 -20.36
CA LEU A 306 2.97 25.77 -20.07
C LEU A 306 2.76 25.42 -18.59
N ALA A 307 2.30 26.39 -17.81
CA ALA A 307 1.89 26.21 -16.42
C ALA A 307 0.36 26.09 -16.36
N LEU A 308 -0.17 25.09 -15.66
CA LEU A 308 -1.62 24.91 -15.48
C LEU A 308 -2.05 24.84 -14.01
N GLY A 309 -1.12 24.98 -13.07
CA GLY A 309 -1.37 24.67 -11.65
C GLY A 309 -1.73 23.19 -11.44
N PRO A 310 -2.25 22.81 -10.27
CA PRO A 310 -2.68 21.44 -10.01
C PRO A 310 -3.92 21.03 -10.82
N ILE A 311 -3.92 19.76 -11.22
CA ILE A 311 -5.01 19.06 -11.92
C ILE A 311 -5.23 17.74 -11.21
N ASP A 312 -6.47 17.42 -10.91
CA ASP A 312 -6.86 16.23 -10.14
C ASP A 312 -7.60 15.22 -11.04
N ASP A 313 -7.21 13.95 -11.15
CA ASP A 313 -6.03 13.26 -10.57
C ASP A 313 -4.87 13.17 -11.57
N MET A 314 -5.22 12.99 -12.84
CA MET A 314 -4.29 12.77 -13.95
C MET A 314 -4.60 13.72 -15.10
N ASP A 315 -3.56 14.11 -15.82
CA ASP A 315 -3.73 14.80 -17.10
C ASP A 315 -2.90 14.17 -18.22
N THR A 316 -3.40 14.33 -19.45
CA THR A 316 -2.58 14.36 -20.65
C THR A 316 -2.85 15.69 -21.35
N THR A 317 -1.79 16.49 -21.52
CA THR A 317 -1.90 17.87 -22.00
C THR A 317 -1.33 18.02 -23.40
N PHE A 318 -2.04 18.77 -24.24
CA PHE A 318 -1.74 19.00 -25.64
C PHE A 318 -1.73 20.50 -25.96
N VAL A 319 -0.81 20.93 -26.82
CA VAL A 319 -0.78 22.27 -27.41
C VAL A 319 -0.81 22.14 -28.93
N ASN A 320 -1.83 22.73 -29.55
CA ASN A 320 -2.09 22.64 -30.99
C ASN A 320 -2.11 21.19 -31.52
N GLY A 321 -2.63 20.26 -30.72
CA GLY A 321 -2.71 18.83 -31.05
C GLY A 321 -1.42 18.03 -30.86
N ARG A 322 -0.34 18.64 -30.36
CA ARG A 322 0.87 17.92 -29.95
C ARG A 322 0.83 17.70 -28.45
N GLU A 323 1.05 16.47 -28.00
CA GLU A 323 1.23 16.18 -26.58
C GLU A 323 2.47 16.90 -26.05
N VAL A 324 2.35 17.48 -24.86
CA VAL A 324 3.44 18.22 -24.20
C VAL A 324 3.76 17.68 -22.81
N GLY A 325 2.90 16.82 -22.25
CA GLY A 325 3.17 16.15 -20.99
C GLY A 325 1.95 15.44 -20.41
N ALA A 326 2.21 14.61 -19.41
CA ALA A 326 1.23 13.93 -18.59
C ALA A 326 1.74 13.85 -17.15
N THR A 327 0.85 13.91 -16.16
CA THR A 327 1.22 13.78 -14.73
C THR A 327 0.06 13.19 -13.94
N GLN A 328 0.37 12.30 -13.00
CA GLN A 328 -0.56 11.79 -12.00
C GLN A 328 -0.20 12.38 -10.63
N SER A 329 -1.07 13.24 -10.10
CA SER A 329 -1.05 13.76 -8.74
C SER A 329 -2.21 14.75 -8.58
N TRP A 330 -2.98 14.63 -7.51
CA TRP A 330 -4.09 15.55 -7.20
C TRP A 330 -3.64 17.01 -6.93
N ASN A 331 -2.41 17.23 -6.45
CA ASN A 331 -1.93 18.56 -6.02
C ASN A 331 -0.62 19.05 -6.65
N ALA A 332 0.07 18.24 -7.46
CA ALA A 332 1.30 18.71 -8.10
C ALA A 332 0.99 19.76 -9.18
N PRO A 333 1.66 20.93 -9.20
CA PRO A 333 1.55 21.85 -10.32
C PRO A 333 1.98 21.18 -11.63
N ARG A 334 1.26 21.45 -12.72
CA ARG A 334 1.63 21.00 -14.07
C ARG A 334 2.45 22.07 -14.77
N ASP A 335 3.72 21.78 -15.00
CA ASP A 335 4.68 22.64 -15.69
C ASP A 335 5.34 21.86 -16.84
N TYR A 336 4.92 22.13 -18.08
CA TYR A 336 5.39 21.40 -19.27
C TYR A 336 6.26 22.28 -20.16
N ARG A 337 7.54 21.92 -20.29
CA ARG A 337 8.45 22.63 -21.19
C ARG A 337 8.08 22.33 -22.64
N LEU A 338 7.78 23.37 -23.41
CA LEU A 338 7.34 23.21 -24.79
C LEU A 338 8.54 23.06 -25.73
N ALA A 339 8.50 22.03 -26.58
CA ALA A 339 9.48 21.84 -27.64
C ALA A 339 9.40 22.95 -28.71
N PRO A 340 10.51 23.28 -29.39
CA PRO A 340 10.50 24.23 -30.49
C PRO A 340 9.45 23.90 -31.57
N GLY A 341 8.73 24.92 -32.04
CA GLY A 341 7.72 24.77 -33.09
C GLY A 341 6.37 24.21 -32.65
N VAL A 342 6.13 24.02 -31.35
CA VAL A 342 4.80 23.71 -30.79
C VAL A 342 3.88 24.94 -30.81
N LEU A 343 4.43 26.12 -30.51
CA LEU A 343 3.71 27.39 -30.52
C LEU A 343 3.69 28.02 -31.92
N LYS A 344 2.63 28.78 -32.21
CA LYS A 344 2.49 29.58 -33.43
C LYS A 344 2.01 31.00 -33.13
N ALA A 345 2.28 31.94 -34.03
CA ALA A 345 1.74 33.29 -33.92
C ALA A 345 0.21 33.25 -34.04
N GLY A 346 -0.48 34.10 -33.28
CA GLY A 346 -1.94 34.11 -33.18
C GLY A 346 -2.46 33.08 -32.18
N ARG A 347 -3.63 32.50 -32.49
CA ARG A 347 -4.37 31.58 -31.63
C ARG A 347 -3.63 30.25 -31.45
N ASN A 348 -3.39 29.86 -30.20
CA ASN A 348 -2.92 28.53 -29.80
C ASN A 348 -3.98 27.86 -28.94
N VAL A 349 -4.24 26.59 -29.21
CA VAL A 349 -5.21 25.78 -28.45
C VAL A 349 -4.45 24.94 -27.43
N ILE A 350 -4.89 25.00 -26.18
CA ILE A 350 -4.44 24.13 -25.09
C ILE A 350 -5.60 23.18 -24.80
N ALA A 351 -5.36 21.88 -24.95
CA ALA A 351 -6.34 20.84 -24.63
C ALA A 351 -5.77 19.95 -23.53
N VAL A 352 -6.60 19.62 -22.55
CA VAL A 352 -6.22 18.77 -21.41
C VAL A 352 -7.25 17.66 -21.30
N ARG A 353 -6.79 16.41 -21.38
CA ARG A 353 -7.61 15.25 -21.01
C ARG A 353 -7.39 15.01 -19.53
N VAL A 354 -8.37 15.36 -18.71
CA VAL A 354 -8.35 15.14 -17.27
C VAL A 354 -9.06 13.83 -16.96
N ILE A 355 -8.43 13.00 -16.13
CA ILE A 355 -9.03 11.78 -15.57
C ILE A 355 -9.08 11.97 -14.06
N ASP A 356 -10.28 11.93 -13.51
CA ASP A 356 -10.54 11.94 -12.08
C ASP A 356 -11.03 10.56 -11.66
N SER A 357 -10.40 10.00 -10.64
CA SER A 357 -10.69 8.66 -10.14
C SER A 357 -11.49 8.65 -8.83
N GLY A 358 -11.76 9.84 -8.27
CA GLY A 358 -12.57 10.03 -7.08
C GLY A 358 -12.17 11.28 -6.32
N GLY A 359 -13.13 11.94 -5.68
CA GLY A 359 -12.87 13.11 -4.85
C GLY A 359 -13.27 14.39 -5.56
N GLY A 360 -12.31 15.29 -5.79
CA GLY A 360 -12.55 16.52 -6.54
C GLY A 360 -11.80 16.47 -7.87
N GLY A 361 -12.46 16.74 -8.99
CA GLY A 361 -11.84 16.66 -10.31
C GLY A 361 -11.51 18.00 -10.94
N GLY A 362 -10.66 17.95 -11.97
CA GLY A 362 -10.42 19.08 -12.87
C GLY A 362 -9.17 19.91 -12.55
N ALA A 363 -8.97 20.98 -13.32
CA ALA A 363 -7.82 21.89 -13.20
C ALA A 363 -8.03 22.93 -12.09
N TRP A 364 -8.16 22.47 -10.85
CA TRP A 364 -8.68 23.26 -9.73
C TRP A 364 -7.78 24.38 -9.21
N GLY A 365 -6.49 24.39 -9.57
CA GLY A 365 -5.54 25.43 -9.17
C GLY A 365 -6.00 26.86 -9.49
N LYS A 366 -5.29 27.87 -9.00
CA LYS A 366 -5.68 29.28 -9.23
C LYS A 366 -5.64 29.63 -10.71
N ALA A 367 -6.55 30.49 -11.17
CA ALA A 367 -6.57 30.93 -12.56
C ALA A 367 -5.28 31.68 -12.95
N ALA A 368 -4.69 32.41 -12.01
CA ALA A 368 -3.44 33.15 -12.19
C ALA A 368 -2.20 32.26 -12.44
N GLU A 369 -2.28 30.96 -12.15
CA GLU A 369 -1.21 29.98 -12.39
C GLU A 369 -1.27 29.38 -13.81
N LYS A 370 -2.33 29.69 -14.58
CA LYS A 370 -2.62 29.06 -15.87
C LYS A 370 -2.19 29.93 -17.04
N GLY A 371 -1.25 29.45 -17.85
CA GLY A 371 -0.78 30.14 -19.04
C GLY A 371 0.63 29.74 -19.46
N LEU A 372 1.22 30.52 -20.36
CA LEU A 372 2.61 30.36 -20.77
C LEU A 372 3.52 31.27 -19.96
N ARG A 373 4.63 30.71 -19.48
CA ARG A 373 5.79 31.45 -18.96
C ARG A 373 6.93 31.34 -19.97
N PHE A 374 7.38 32.46 -20.51
CA PHE A 374 8.45 32.52 -21.50
C PHE A 374 9.83 32.58 -20.83
N ASP A 375 10.87 32.19 -21.56
CA ASP A 375 12.26 32.17 -21.05
C ASP A 375 12.78 33.59 -20.67
N ASP A 376 12.19 34.65 -21.22
CA ASP A 376 12.48 36.05 -20.87
C ASP A 376 11.78 36.53 -19.58
N GLY A 377 11.01 35.66 -18.93
CA GLY A 377 10.24 35.96 -17.72
C GLY A 377 8.86 36.58 -17.97
N SER A 378 8.52 36.94 -19.21
CA SER A 378 7.18 37.39 -19.56
C SER A 378 6.17 36.23 -19.52
N THR A 379 4.87 36.56 -19.45
CA THR A 379 3.80 35.57 -19.38
C THR A 379 2.68 35.87 -20.36
N ALA A 380 1.94 34.83 -20.76
CA ALA A 380 0.68 34.94 -21.47
C ALA A 380 -0.37 34.07 -20.74
N PRO A 381 -1.32 34.66 -19.99
CA PRO A 381 -2.30 33.91 -19.23
C PRO A 381 -3.30 33.21 -20.15
N LEU A 382 -3.88 32.11 -19.67
CA LEU A 382 -4.99 31.44 -20.33
C LEU A 382 -6.22 32.35 -20.36
N ALA A 383 -6.88 32.47 -21.51
CA ALA A 383 -8.01 33.39 -21.66
C ALA A 383 -9.33 32.78 -21.17
N GLY A 384 -10.13 33.58 -20.45
CA GLY A 384 -11.54 33.32 -20.20
C GLY A 384 -11.81 32.14 -19.25
N ALA A 385 -12.49 31.12 -19.77
CA ALA A 385 -12.97 29.95 -19.04
C ALA A 385 -12.60 28.68 -19.83
N TRP A 386 -12.53 27.54 -19.16
CA TRP A 386 -12.40 26.27 -19.85
C TRP A 386 -13.67 25.97 -20.63
N ARG A 387 -13.55 25.55 -21.89
CA ARG A 387 -14.60 24.78 -22.56
C ARG A 387 -14.42 23.31 -22.24
N TYR A 388 -15.49 22.60 -21.91
CA TYR A 388 -15.38 21.19 -21.53
C TYR A 388 -16.40 20.26 -22.19
N LYS A 389 -15.97 19.01 -22.35
CA LYS A 389 -16.81 17.88 -22.79
C LYS A 389 -16.50 16.66 -21.94
N ILE A 390 -17.56 16.07 -21.38
CA ILE A 390 -17.48 14.75 -20.74
C ILE A 390 -17.19 13.72 -21.84
N ALA A 391 -16.08 13.00 -21.70
CA ALA A 391 -15.71 11.93 -22.63
C ALA A 391 -16.33 10.59 -22.23
N ALA A 392 -16.23 10.22 -20.95
CA ALA A 392 -16.88 9.04 -20.37
C ALA A 392 -16.88 9.11 -18.83
N PRO A 393 -17.90 8.62 -18.13
CA PRO A 393 -17.82 8.35 -16.70
C PRO A 393 -16.87 7.16 -16.43
N LEU A 394 -16.22 7.14 -15.27
CA LEU A 394 -15.28 6.06 -14.90
C LEU A 394 -15.96 4.68 -14.86
N SER A 395 -17.25 4.64 -14.50
CA SER A 395 -18.08 3.42 -14.50
C SER A 395 -18.27 2.78 -15.88
N GLN A 396 -18.02 3.52 -16.96
CA GLN A 396 -18.07 3.01 -18.34
C GLN A 396 -16.68 2.76 -18.94
N THR A 397 -15.62 3.03 -18.18
CA THR A 397 -14.25 2.71 -18.57
C THR A 397 -13.72 1.54 -17.74
N SER A 398 -12.52 1.07 -18.04
CA SER A 398 -11.73 0.37 -17.02
C SER A 398 -10.85 1.39 -16.32
N LEU A 399 -10.37 1.10 -15.10
CA LEU A 399 -9.43 2.00 -14.43
C LEU A 399 -8.25 2.37 -15.35
N PRO A 400 -7.84 3.66 -15.37
CA PRO A 400 -6.69 4.09 -16.14
C PRO A 400 -5.39 3.48 -15.57
N PRO A 401 -4.35 3.27 -16.39
CA PRO A 401 -3.05 2.84 -15.88
C PRO A 401 -2.43 3.92 -14.98
N ASN A 402 -2.17 3.58 -13.72
CA ASN A 402 -1.38 4.42 -12.82
C ASN A 402 0.07 4.55 -13.30
N ALA A 403 0.68 5.71 -13.03
CA ALA A 403 2.11 5.90 -13.10
C ALA A 403 2.77 4.95 -12.08
N PRO A 404 3.60 4.00 -12.53
CA PRO A 404 4.05 2.91 -11.66
C PRO A 404 5.01 3.36 -10.56
N TRP A 405 5.52 4.61 -10.61
CA TRP A 405 6.39 5.21 -9.59
C TRP A 405 5.65 5.99 -8.49
N VAL A 406 4.32 6.12 -8.57
CA VAL A 406 3.53 6.84 -7.56
C VAL A 406 3.37 5.94 -6.33
N GLY A 407 3.92 6.36 -5.19
CA GLY A 407 3.74 5.65 -3.93
C GLY A 407 2.26 5.49 -3.55
N ALA A 408 1.92 4.35 -2.98
CA ALA A 408 0.57 3.89 -2.64
C ALA A 408 -0.30 3.42 -3.82
N ALA A 409 -0.02 3.82 -5.07
CA ALA A 409 -0.80 3.42 -6.24
C ALA A 409 0.02 2.69 -7.33
N GLY A 410 1.34 2.60 -7.13
CA GLY A 410 2.32 2.11 -8.09
C GLY A 410 2.67 0.62 -7.92
N LEU A 411 3.84 0.25 -8.44
CA LEU A 411 4.34 -1.12 -8.46
C LEU A 411 5.67 -1.22 -7.72
N SER A 412 5.76 -2.09 -6.72
CA SER A 412 6.99 -2.37 -5.94
C SER A 412 7.67 -1.20 -5.24
N THR A 413 7.18 0.04 -5.32
CA THR A 413 7.92 1.21 -4.86
C THR A 413 7.99 1.35 -3.34
N LEU A 414 6.93 0.93 -2.63
CA LEU A 414 6.93 0.88 -1.17
C LEU A 414 7.72 -0.31 -0.66
N ARG A 415 7.67 -1.46 -1.35
CA ARG A 415 8.60 -2.57 -1.09
C ARG A 415 10.03 -2.04 -1.20
N ASN A 416 10.36 -1.38 -2.30
CA ASN A 416 11.71 -0.89 -2.58
C ASN A 416 12.21 0.12 -1.56
N GLY A 417 11.37 1.06 -1.13
CA GLY A 417 11.76 2.11 -0.20
C GLY A 417 11.67 1.69 1.28
N MET A 418 10.69 0.89 1.67
CA MET A 418 10.34 0.66 3.07
C MET A 418 10.63 -0.76 3.57
N ILE A 419 10.59 -1.76 2.69
CA ILE A 419 10.80 -3.17 3.06
C ILE A 419 12.21 -3.66 2.69
N ALA A 420 12.71 -3.30 1.51
CA ALA A 420 14.02 -3.73 1.04
C ALA A 420 15.17 -3.32 1.97
N PRO A 421 15.21 -2.10 2.57
CA PRO A 421 16.25 -1.73 3.53
C PRO A 421 16.24 -2.54 4.83
N LEU A 422 15.12 -3.19 5.15
CA LEU A 422 15.00 -4.06 6.31
C LEU A 422 15.47 -5.48 6.00
N ALA A 423 15.39 -5.94 4.76
CA ALA A 423 15.82 -7.29 4.43
C ALA A 423 17.35 -7.39 4.43
N PRO A 424 17.96 -8.45 5.01
CA PRO A 424 17.34 -9.66 5.55
C PRO A 424 17.33 -9.69 7.11
N TYR A 425 16.90 -8.63 7.78
CA TYR A 425 16.83 -8.57 9.25
C TYR A 425 16.07 -9.77 9.83
N GLY A 426 16.53 -10.31 10.96
CA GLY A 426 15.84 -11.43 11.58
C GLY A 426 14.46 -11.02 12.09
N VAL A 427 13.41 -11.74 11.70
CA VAL A 427 12.04 -11.55 12.22
C VAL A 427 11.42 -12.87 12.68
N LYS A 428 10.55 -12.81 13.69
CA LYS A 428 9.70 -13.92 14.14
C LYS A 428 8.54 -14.17 13.18
N GLY A 429 8.03 -13.10 12.57
CA GLY A 429 6.88 -13.14 11.66
C GLY A 429 6.41 -11.74 11.25
N PHE A 430 5.28 -11.72 10.56
CA PHE A 430 4.71 -10.52 9.94
C PHE A 430 3.28 -10.27 10.42
N ALA A 431 2.88 -9.02 10.50
CA ALA A 431 1.49 -8.59 10.68
C ALA A 431 1.08 -7.63 9.55
N TRP A 432 -0.07 -7.89 8.94
CA TRP A 432 -0.53 -7.21 7.74
C TRP A 432 -1.98 -6.75 7.88
N TYR A 433 -2.25 -5.46 7.65
CA TYR A 433 -3.62 -4.93 7.62
C TYR A 433 -3.79 -4.00 6.43
N GLN A 434 -4.31 -4.59 5.35
CA GLN A 434 -4.59 -3.93 4.09
C GLN A 434 -5.63 -4.71 3.31
N GLY A 435 -6.30 -4.01 2.41
CA GLY A 435 -7.18 -4.60 1.41
C GLY A 435 -8.18 -3.58 0.88
N GLU A 436 -8.43 -2.51 1.63
CA GLU A 436 -9.44 -1.50 1.31
C GLU A 436 -9.15 -0.82 -0.04
N ALA A 437 -7.87 -0.55 -0.36
CA ALA A 437 -7.49 0.00 -1.66
C ALA A 437 -7.61 -0.99 -2.84
N ASN A 438 -7.88 -2.27 -2.57
CA ASN A 438 -7.99 -3.34 -3.56
C ASN A 438 -9.39 -3.99 -3.63
N VAL A 439 -10.41 -3.45 -2.94
CA VAL A 439 -11.73 -4.09 -2.80
C VAL A 439 -12.39 -4.44 -4.14
N THR A 440 -12.25 -3.56 -5.14
CA THR A 440 -12.77 -3.77 -6.50
C THR A 440 -11.99 -4.80 -7.33
N GLN A 441 -10.93 -5.39 -6.76
CA GLN A 441 -9.98 -6.29 -7.44
C GLN A 441 -9.82 -7.62 -6.69
N ALA A 442 -10.89 -8.13 -6.06
CA ALA A 442 -10.84 -9.33 -5.21
C ALA A 442 -10.17 -10.55 -5.87
N ALA A 443 -10.48 -10.83 -7.14
CA ALA A 443 -9.87 -11.94 -7.88
C ALA A 443 -8.35 -11.79 -8.00
N GLU A 444 -7.87 -10.58 -8.30
CA GLU A 444 -6.45 -10.28 -8.42
C GLU A 444 -5.75 -10.27 -7.06
N TYR A 445 -6.44 -9.79 -6.00
CA TYR A 445 -5.95 -9.88 -4.62
C TYR A 445 -5.65 -11.32 -4.19
N GLY A 446 -6.44 -12.28 -4.67
CA GLY A 446 -6.23 -13.71 -4.43
C GLY A 446 -4.94 -14.26 -5.05
N ARG A 447 -4.36 -13.57 -6.03
CA ARG A 447 -3.05 -13.89 -6.63
C ARG A 447 -1.92 -13.11 -5.97
N LEU A 448 -2.17 -11.84 -5.65
CA LEU A 448 -1.19 -10.92 -5.05
C LEU A 448 -0.84 -11.30 -3.61
N MET A 449 -1.82 -11.66 -2.78
CA MET A 449 -1.59 -11.93 -1.37
C MET A 449 -0.66 -13.14 -1.14
N PRO A 450 -0.85 -14.32 -1.78
CA PRO A 450 0.12 -15.40 -1.71
C PRO A 450 1.50 -15.03 -2.26
N ALA A 451 1.57 -14.23 -3.33
CA ALA A 451 2.83 -13.77 -3.90
C ALA A 451 3.62 -12.87 -2.93
N MET A 452 2.95 -11.95 -2.24
CA MET A 452 3.56 -11.11 -1.20
C MET A 452 4.08 -11.95 -0.02
N ILE A 453 3.27 -12.90 0.46
CA ILE A 453 3.66 -13.80 1.56
C ILE A 453 4.94 -14.58 1.18
N ALA A 454 4.99 -15.12 -0.04
CA ALA A 454 6.16 -15.84 -0.54
C ALA A 454 7.38 -14.91 -0.69
N ASP A 455 7.20 -13.72 -1.27
CA ASP A 455 8.26 -12.72 -1.45
C ASP A 455 8.90 -12.31 -0.11
N TRP A 456 8.09 -12.05 0.92
CA TRP A 456 8.60 -11.63 2.23
C TRP A 456 9.25 -12.79 3.00
N ARG A 457 8.69 -14.00 2.95
CA ARG A 457 9.35 -15.18 3.51
C ARG A 457 10.70 -15.45 2.84
N GLN A 458 10.79 -15.22 1.53
CA GLN A 458 12.07 -15.29 0.82
C GLN A 458 13.04 -14.21 1.31
N ALA A 459 12.60 -12.95 1.40
CA ALA A 459 13.46 -11.82 1.75
C ALA A 459 14.03 -11.88 3.18
N PHE A 460 13.23 -12.31 4.16
CA PHE A 460 13.62 -12.31 5.58
C PHE A 460 14.01 -13.69 6.12
N GLY A 461 13.36 -14.75 5.62
CA GLY A 461 13.51 -16.12 6.13
C GLY A 461 14.22 -17.09 5.20
N ASP A 462 14.77 -16.63 4.06
CA ASP A 462 15.34 -17.50 3.02
C ASP A 462 14.35 -18.61 2.58
N GLY A 463 13.05 -18.28 2.54
CA GLY A 463 11.97 -19.19 2.16
C GLY A 463 11.37 -19.99 3.32
N ALA A 464 11.89 -19.84 4.54
CA ALA A 464 11.30 -20.45 5.73
C ALA A 464 9.83 -20.00 5.91
N PRO A 465 8.94 -20.89 6.39
CA PRO A 465 7.52 -20.61 6.47
C PRO A 465 7.20 -19.80 7.74
N LEU A 466 7.73 -18.57 7.79
CA LEU A 466 7.53 -17.64 8.89
C LEU A 466 6.03 -17.31 9.03
N PRO A 467 5.51 -17.23 10.28
CA PRO A 467 4.14 -16.79 10.56
C PRO A 467 3.78 -15.48 9.87
N PHE A 468 2.62 -15.46 9.22
CA PHE A 468 2.08 -14.28 8.56
C PHE A 468 0.65 -14.03 9.07
N LEU A 469 0.46 -12.94 9.79
CA LEU A 469 -0.81 -12.63 10.44
C LEU A 469 -1.49 -11.52 9.64
N MET A 470 -2.71 -11.75 9.17
CA MET A 470 -3.48 -10.72 8.47
C MET A 470 -4.71 -10.31 9.27
N VAL A 471 -5.15 -9.07 9.08
CA VAL A 471 -6.44 -8.60 9.57
C VAL A 471 -7.45 -8.64 8.42
N GLN A 472 -8.56 -9.35 8.59
CA GLN A 472 -9.67 -9.33 7.63
C GLN A 472 -10.34 -7.96 7.67
N LEU A 473 -10.78 -7.44 6.53
CA LEU A 473 -11.39 -6.11 6.48
C LEU A 473 -12.56 -5.96 7.45
N ALA A 474 -12.60 -4.82 8.15
CA ALA A 474 -13.67 -4.48 9.06
C ALA A 474 -14.99 -4.20 8.32
N ALA A 475 -16.12 -4.12 9.03
CA ALA A 475 -17.35 -3.53 8.48
C ALA A 475 -17.12 -2.06 8.10
N PHE A 476 -17.49 -1.69 6.88
CA PHE A 476 -17.47 -0.31 6.42
C PHE A 476 -18.42 -0.14 5.23
N GLY A 477 -19.21 0.94 5.21
CA GLY A 477 -20.19 1.21 4.17
C GLY A 477 -21.62 0.95 4.61
N ALA A 478 -22.58 1.18 3.71
CA ALA A 478 -24.00 1.10 4.03
C ALA A 478 -24.43 -0.34 4.38
N GLU A 479 -25.19 -0.48 5.47
CA GLU A 479 -25.89 -1.71 5.80
C GLU A 479 -26.92 -2.04 4.70
N LYS A 480 -27.18 -3.33 4.49
CA LYS A 480 -28.11 -3.82 3.47
C LYS A 480 -29.24 -4.59 4.13
N ASP A 481 -30.48 -4.25 3.78
CA ASP A 481 -31.71 -4.91 4.23
C ASP A 481 -32.07 -6.16 3.38
N ARG A 482 -31.33 -6.36 2.29
CA ARG A 482 -31.51 -7.46 1.33
C ARG A 482 -30.15 -7.92 0.79
N PRO A 483 -30.03 -9.17 0.33
CA PRO A 483 -28.83 -9.66 -0.33
C PRO A 483 -28.45 -8.79 -1.53
N ALA A 484 -27.16 -8.49 -1.67
CA ALA A 484 -26.62 -7.70 -2.76
C ALA A 484 -25.17 -8.11 -3.09
N PRO A 485 -24.67 -7.82 -4.30
CA PRO A 485 -23.24 -7.85 -4.57
C PRO A 485 -22.47 -6.94 -3.60
N SER A 486 -21.26 -7.37 -3.22
CA SER A 486 -20.37 -6.62 -2.32
C SER A 486 -18.93 -6.97 -2.64
N ASP A 487 -18.21 -6.02 -3.23
CA ASP A 487 -16.76 -6.13 -3.49
C ASP A 487 -15.97 -6.25 -2.19
N TRP A 488 -16.47 -5.58 -1.14
CA TRP A 488 -15.90 -5.65 0.19
C TRP A 488 -15.98 -7.06 0.79
N ALA A 489 -17.14 -7.71 0.71
CA ALA A 489 -17.32 -9.10 1.15
C ALA A 489 -16.53 -10.08 0.28
N ALA A 490 -16.45 -9.84 -1.03
CA ALA A 490 -15.63 -10.64 -1.94
C ALA A 490 -14.15 -10.63 -1.54
N LEU A 491 -13.60 -9.45 -1.20
CA LEU A 491 -12.23 -9.35 -0.71
C LEU A 491 -12.05 -10.01 0.68
N ARG A 492 -13.01 -9.87 1.60
CA ARG A 492 -12.97 -10.59 2.89
C ARG A 492 -12.90 -12.10 2.70
N ASP A 493 -13.65 -12.66 1.75
CA ASP A 493 -13.61 -14.09 1.46
C ASP A 493 -12.27 -14.51 0.84
N VAL A 494 -11.64 -13.66 0.02
CA VAL A 494 -10.27 -13.90 -0.46
C VAL A 494 -9.29 -14.00 0.71
N GLN A 495 -9.33 -13.06 1.68
CA GLN A 495 -8.49 -13.09 2.88
C GLN A 495 -8.69 -14.40 3.67
N ARG A 496 -9.94 -14.86 3.81
CA ARG A 496 -10.26 -16.16 4.41
C ARG A 496 -9.66 -17.32 3.63
N ARG A 497 -9.83 -17.36 2.30
CA ARG A 497 -9.33 -18.46 1.45
C ARG A 497 -7.81 -18.54 1.45
N VAL A 498 -7.11 -17.40 1.41
CA VAL A 498 -5.64 -17.35 1.52
C VAL A 498 -5.18 -17.91 2.86
N THR A 499 -5.87 -17.56 3.95
CA THR A 499 -5.58 -18.08 5.29
C THR A 499 -5.80 -19.58 5.37
N ALA A 500 -6.92 -20.08 4.83
CA ALA A 500 -7.24 -21.50 4.84
C ALA A 500 -6.24 -22.35 4.01
N ALA A 501 -5.59 -21.74 3.02
CA ALA A 501 -4.65 -22.43 2.13
C ALA A 501 -3.22 -22.58 2.70
N ASP A 502 -2.88 -21.86 3.77
CA ASP A 502 -1.53 -21.85 4.34
C ASP A 502 -1.55 -21.98 5.87
N PRO A 503 -1.04 -23.09 6.45
CA PRO A 503 -1.08 -23.34 7.89
C PRO A 503 -0.19 -22.40 8.73
N LYS A 504 0.66 -21.58 8.07
CA LYS A 504 1.49 -20.55 8.71
C LYS A 504 0.92 -19.15 8.49
N VAL A 505 -0.32 -19.05 8.01
CA VAL A 505 -1.07 -17.81 7.91
C VAL A 505 -2.20 -17.83 8.94
N GLY A 506 -2.37 -16.72 9.65
CA GLY A 506 -3.46 -16.51 10.61
C GLY A 506 -4.27 -15.28 10.24
N MET A 507 -5.57 -15.29 10.50
CA MET A 507 -6.45 -14.15 10.21
C MET A 507 -7.22 -13.68 11.44
N ALA A 508 -7.00 -12.42 11.81
CA ALA A 508 -7.80 -11.72 12.79
C ALA A 508 -8.98 -11.07 12.06
N SER A 509 -10.18 -11.61 12.22
CA SER A 509 -11.35 -10.92 11.66
C SER A 509 -11.57 -9.59 12.38
N ALA A 510 -11.95 -8.53 11.66
CA ALA A 510 -12.34 -7.24 12.23
C ALA A 510 -13.79 -6.87 11.91
N VAL A 511 -14.58 -7.81 11.37
CA VAL A 511 -15.94 -7.55 10.88
C VAL A 511 -16.87 -6.94 11.93
N ASP A 512 -16.75 -7.36 13.20
CA ASP A 512 -17.53 -6.87 14.35
C ASP A 512 -16.99 -5.58 14.98
N ILE A 513 -15.78 -5.14 14.59
CA ILE A 513 -15.13 -3.94 15.15
C ILE A 513 -15.37 -2.72 14.23
N GLY A 514 -15.80 -2.96 12.99
CA GLY A 514 -16.03 -1.93 11.99
C GLY A 514 -17.18 -0.98 12.29
N SER A 515 -17.34 0.02 11.43
CA SER A 515 -18.39 1.04 11.51
C SER A 515 -18.91 1.34 10.10
N PRO A 516 -20.23 1.48 9.90
CA PRO A 516 -20.77 1.87 8.60
C PRO A 516 -20.32 3.27 8.15
N TYR A 517 -19.87 4.11 9.08
CA TYR A 517 -19.55 5.53 8.83
C TYR A 517 -18.05 5.86 8.82
N ASP A 518 -17.21 4.98 9.36
CA ASP A 518 -15.76 5.20 9.40
C ASP A 518 -15.03 3.90 9.05
N ILE A 519 -14.27 3.97 7.96
CA ILE A 519 -13.43 2.88 7.46
C ILE A 519 -12.29 2.51 8.42
N HIS A 520 -11.98 3.39 9.39
CA HIS A 520 -10.90 3.21 10.36
C HIS A 520 -11.42 2.93 11.77
N PRO A 521 -11.76 1.67 12.13
CA PRO A 521 -12.27 1.37 13.47
C PRO A 521 -11.26 1.73 14.57
N ALA A 522 -11.67 2.57 15.52
CA ALA A 522 -10.77 3.06 16.58
C ALA A 522 -10.41 2.00 17.63
N ASP A 523 -11.18 0.92 17.76
CA ASP A 523 -10.90 -0.21 18.67
C ASP A 523 -9.78 -1.12 18.11
N LYS A 524 -8.59 -0.53 17.99
CA LYS A 524 -7.37 -1.22 17.59
C LYS A 524 -6.83 -2.15 18.69
N LEU A 525 -7.28 -1.98 19.93
CA LEU A 525 -6.95 -2.88 21.03
C LEU A 525 -7.43 -4.29 20.75
N ARG A 526 -8.69 -4.48 20.34
CA ARG A 526 -9.20 -5.81 19.97
C ARG A 526 -8.51 -6.37 18.74
N VAL A 527 -8.21 -5.55 17.74
CA VAL A 527 -7.43 -5.98 16.56
C VAL A 527 -6.06 -6.51 16.97
N GLY A 528 -5.29 -5.74 17.75
CA GLY A 528 -3.96 -6.14 18.22
C GLY A 528 -3.98 -7.38 19.11
N ARG A 529 -4.97 -7.52 19.99
CA ARG A 529 -5.15 -8.75 20.80
C ARG A 529 -5.44 -9.98 19.94
N ARG A 530 -6.26 -9.87 18.90
CA ARG A 530 -6.53 -10.97 17.96
C ARG A 530 -5.27 -11.38 17.21
N LEU A 531 -4.46 -10.41 16.78
CA LEU A 531 -3.14 -10.68 16.22
C LEU A 531 -2.21 -11.36 17.25
N GLY A 532 -2.22 -10.92 18.52
CA GLY A 532 -1.47 -11.55 19.61
C GLY A 532 -1.84 -13.03 19.82
N LEU A 533 -3.13 -13.37 19.82
CA LEU A 533 -3.59 -14.76 19.90
C LEU A 533 -3.06 -15.61 18.73
N LEU A 534 -3.10 -15.08 17.51
CA LEU A 534 -2.61 -15.80 16.32
C LEU A 534 -1.09 -15.96 16.36
N ALA A 535 -0.36 -14.92 16.78
CA ALA A 535 1.08 -14.97 16.99
C ALA A 535 1.45 -16.05 18.00
N ARG A 536 0.80 -16.09 19.16
CA ARG A 536 1.00 -17.11 20.20
C ARG A 536 0.78 -18.53 19.68
N LYS A 537 -0.32 -18.73 18.95
CA LYS A 537 -0.64 -20.03 18.35
C LYS A 537 0.38 -20.47 17.30
N LEU A 538 0.76 -19.59 16.37
CA LEU A 538 1.55 -19.94 15.18
C LEU A 538 3.07 -19.85 15.40
N ALA A 539 3.53 -18.98 16.29
CA ALA A 539 4.94 -18.66 16.50
C ALA A 539 5.50 -19.10 17.86
N TYR A 540 4.65 -19.27 18.89
CA TYR A 540 5.05 -19.61 20.26
C TYR A 540 4.63 -21.01 20.70
N GLY A 541 4.05 -21.82 19.80
CA GLY A 541 3.73 -23.21 20.07
C GLY A 541 2.48 -23.43 20.94
N GLU A 542 1.68 -22.38 21.18
CA GLU A 542 0.40 -22.49 21.90
C GLU A 542 -0.70 -23.07 21.00
N SER A 543 -0.50 -24.27 20.47
CA SER A 543 -1.35 -24.89 19.44
C SER A 543 -2.81 -25.08 19.87
N GLY A 544 -3.06 -25.30 21.16
CA GLY A 544 -4.39 -25.44 21.76
C GLY A 544 -5.16 -24.12 21.93
N LEU A 545 -4.54 -22.97 21.66
CA LEU A 545 -5.19 -21.67 21.79
C LEU A 545 -6.27 -21.49 20.71
N VAL A 546 -7.46 -21.05 21.12
CA VAL A 546 -8.51 -20.61 20.19
C VAL A 546 -8.22 -19.16 19.80
N ALA A 547 -7.57 -18.99 18.64
CA ALA A 547 -7.06 -17.71 18.16
C ALA A 547 -7.91 -17.06 17.05
N ALA A 548 -8.93 -17.76 16.56
CA ALA A 548 -9.86 -17.29 15.54
C ALA A 548 -11.30 -17.73 15.87
N GLY A 549 -12.29 -17.02 15.33
CA GLY A 549 -13.69 -17.42 15.41
C GLY A 549 -14.05 -18.51 14.39
N PRO A 550 -15.27 -19.07 14.46
CA PRO A 550 -15.66 -20.19 13.63
C PRO A 550 -15.54 -19.88 12.13
N ALA A 551 -14.98 -20.80 11.36
CA ALA A 551 -14.81 -20.70 9.92
C ALA A 551 -15.53 -21.87 9.20
N PRO A 552 -16.03 -21.66 7.97
CA PRO A 552 -16.69 -22.72 7.21
C PRO A 552 -15.69 -23.79 6.76
N VAL A 553 -16.05 -25.06 6.95
CA VAL A 553 -15.33 -26.24 6.45
C VAL A 553 -16.02 -26.79 5.20
N SER A 554 -17.34 -26.91 5.22
CA SER A 554 -18.13 -27.39 4.07
C SER A 554 -19.54 -26.84 4.11
N ALA A 555 -20.20 -26.81 2.95
CA ALA A 555 -21.62 -26.63 2.80
C ALA A 555 -22.15 -27.77 1.92
N ARG A 556 -23.29 -28.37 2.28
CA ARG A 556 -23.91 -29.44 1.49
C ARG A 556 -25.42 -29.40 1.58
N ARG A 557 -26.09 -29.86 0.53
CA ARG A 557 -27.54 -30.07 0.58
C ARG A 557 -27.88 -31.31 1.39
N ASP A 558 -28.91 -31.20 2.23
CA ASP A 558 -29.48 -32.28 3.04
C ASP A 558 -31.01 -32.15 3.02
N GLY A 559 -31.64 -32.81 2.05
CA GLY A 559 -33.08 -32.72 1.81
C GLY A 559 -33.54 -31.30 1.46
N ASP A 560 -34.39 -30.75 2.31
CA ASP A 560 -34.95 -29.40 2.25
C ASP A 560 -34.07 -28.34 2.92
N SER A 561 -32.85 -28.70 3.30
CA SER A 561 -31.92 -27.86 4.03
C SER A 561 -30.56 -27.77 3.32
N VAL A 562 -29.83 -26.69 3.58
CA VAL A 562 -28.38 -26.62 3.37
C VAL A 562 -27.69 -26.64 4.73
N VAL A 563 -26.71 -27.53 4.90
CA VAL A 563 -25.96 -27.66 6.15
C VAL A 563 -24.54 -27.14 5.94
N VAL A 564 -24.18 -26.09 6.67
CA VAL A 564 -22.81 -25.59 6.78
C VAL A 564 -22.15 -26.19 8.02
N THR A 565 -21.01 -26.84 7.83
CA THR A 565 -20.17 -27.32 8.94
C THR A 565 -19.06 -26.30 9.20
N LEU A 566 -18.92 -25.87 10.46
CA LEU A 566 -17.87 -24.99 10.95
C LEU A 566 -16.71 -25.80 11.53
N ASP A 567 -15.53 -25.20 11.61
CA ASP A 567 -14.32 -25.82 12.18
C ASP A 567 -14.33 -25.91 13.71
N GLN A 568 -15.23 -25.18 14.36
CA GLN A 568 -15.47 -25.20 15.79
C GLN A 568 -16.93 -24.83 16.11
N PRO A 569 -17.43 -25.16 17.30
CA PRO A 569 -18.78 -24.80 17.72
C PRO A 569 -19.02 -23.29 17.68
N GLY A 570 -20.22 -22.90 17.23
CA GLY A 570 -20.69 -21.53 17.27
C GLY A 570 -21.43 -21.20 18.56
N VAL A 571 -21.62 -19.91 18.80
CA VAL A 571 -22.46 -19.32 19.85
C VAL A 571 -23.24 -18.18 19.22
N VAL A 572 -24.56 -18.17 19.43
CA VAL A 572 -25.43 -17.07 18.98
C VAL A 572 -25.56 -16.05 20.10
N HIS A 573 -25.24 -14.80 19.82
CA HIS A 573 -25.44 -13.69 20.75
C HIS A 573 -26.74 -12.93 20.46
N ALA A 574 -27.37 -12.41 21.51
CA ALA A 574 -28.51 -11.48 21.46
C ALA A 574 -29.76 -11.92 20.66
N ALA A 575 -29.85 -13.20 20.26
CA ALA A 575 -31.00 -13.77 19.54
C ALA A 575 -31.13 -15.28 19.77
N GLY A 576 -32.27 -15.86 19.40
CA GLY A 576 -32.50 -17.32 19.44
C GLY A 576 -31.95 -18.10 18.23
N ARG A 577 -31.40 -17.41 17.22
CA ARG A 577 -30.92 -18.01 15.97
C ARG A 577 -29.81 -17.18 15.31
N PRO A 578 -28.88 -17.81 14.55
CA PRO A 578 -27.93 -17.05 13.76
C PRO A 578 -28.61 -16.27 12.63
N ILE A 579 -28.07 -15.10 12.29
CA ILE A 579 -28.55 -14.24 11.20
C ILE A 579 -27.47 -14.05 10.13
N GLY A 580 -27.82 -13.40 9.01
CA GLY A 580 -26.86 -13.03 7.97
C GLY A 580 -26.48 -14.17 7.02
N PHE A 581 -27.23 -15.28 7.03
CA PHE A 581 -27.08 -16.36 6.05
C PHE A 581 -27.97 -16.12 4.84
N GLU A 582 -27.40 -16.35 3.66
CA GLU A 582 -28.09 -16.26 2.38
C GLU A 582 -27.91 -17.54 1.58
N LEU A 583 -28.96 -17.96 0.89
CA LEU A 583 -28.89 -18.99 -0.15
C LEU A 583 -29.07 -18.36 -1.52
N CYS A 584 -28.20 -18.74 -2.44
CA CYS A 584 -28.14 -18.17 -3.78
C CYS A 584 -28.36 -19.23 -4.85
N GLU A 585 -29.21 -18.92 -5.82
CA GLU A 585 -29.30 -19.66 -7.10
C GLU A 585 -28.18 -19.17 -8.05
N ALA A 586 -28.27 -19.49 -9.35
CA ALA A 586 -27.35 -18.98 -10.38
C ALA A 586 -27.02 -17.48 -10.18
N ALA A 587 -25.82 -17.08 -10.62
CA ALA A 587 -25.12 -15.88 -10.16
C ALA A 587 -26.05 -14.67 -9.93
N GLU A 588 -26.26 -14.37 -8.64
CA GLU A 588 -26.79 -13.13 -8.04
C GLU A 588 -28.24 -13.13 -7.53
N SER A 589 -29.03 -14.19 -7.71
CA SER A 589 -30.32 -14.30 -6.99
C SER A 589 -30.13 -14.94 -5.62
N CYS A 590 -29.91 -14.12 -4.60
CA CYS A 590 -29.73 -14.54 -3.21
C CYS A 590 -30.94 -14.15 -2.34
N ARG A 591 -31.24 -14.96 -1.33
CA ARG A 591 -32.27 -14.68 -0.32
C ARG A 591 -31.70 -14.91 1.07
N PHE A 592 -31.99 -14.01 2.02
CA PHE A 592 -31.78 -14.32 3.43
C PHE A 592 -32.65 -15.51 3.81
N VAL A 593 -32.10 -16.42 4.62
CA VAL A 593 -32.79 -17.63 5.06
C VAL A 593 -32.68 -17.81 6.56
N ASP A 594 -33.67 -18.50 7.11
CA ASP A 594 -33.66 -18.91 8.50
C ASP A 594 -32.61 -19.99 8.73
N ALA A 595 -31.88 -19.84 9.83
CA ALA A 595 -30.78 -20.69 10.20
C ALA A 595 -30.94 -21.19 11.64
N THR A 596 -30.53 -22.42 11.91
CA THR A 596 -30.43 -22.98 13.27
C THR A 596 -29.01 -23.48 13.51
N LEU A 597 -28.52 -23.32 14.73
CA LEU A 597 -27.17 -23.75 15.12
C LEU A 597 -27.26 -24.95 16.09
N ASP A 598 -26.51 -26.01 15.78
CA ASP A 598 -26.27 -27.16 16.67
C ASP A 598 -24.77 -27.47 16.70
N GLY A 599 -24.10 -27.10 17.79
CA GLY A 599 -22.65 -27.21 17.91
C GLY A 599 -21.92 -26.45 16.79
N ALA A 600 -21.25 -27.19 15.91
CA ALA A 600 -20.54 -26.66 14.73
C ALA A 600 -21.38 -26.73 13.43
N SER A 601 -22.63 -27.18 13.50
CA SER A 601 -23.51 -27.35 12.34
C SER A 601 -24.52 -26.22 12.27
N VAL A 602 -24.52 -25.47 11.16
CA VAL A 602 -25.56 -24.49 10.84
C VAL A 602 -26.48 -25.08 9.78
N ARG A 603 -27.75 -25.30 10.12
CA ARG A 603 -28.77 -25.78 9.19
C ARG A 603 -29.60 -24.60 8.69
N LEU A 604 -29.68 -24.45 7.37
CA LEU A 604 -30.39 -23.39 6.66
C LEU A 604 -31.61 -23.99 5.96
N ALA A 605 -32.80 -23.48 6.23
CA ALA A 605 -34.00 -23.92 5.53
C ALA A 605 -33.96 -23.45 4.07
N VAL A 606 -34.21 -24.34 3.10
CA VAL A 606 -34.30 -23.98 1.68
C VAL A 606 -35.73 -23.54 1.38
N PRO A 607 -35.96 -22.26 0.99
CA PRO A 607 -37.28 -21.81 0.58
C PRO A 607 -37.84 -22.65 -0.58
N ALA A 608 -39.16 -22.87 -0.59
CA ALA A 608 -39.80 -23.62 -1.66
C ALA A 608 -39.47 -23.05 -3.04
N GLY A 609 -39.09 -23.93 -3.98
CA GLY A 609 -38.68 -23.56 -5.33
C GLY A 609 -37.23 -23.08 -5.46
N LEU A 610 -36.49 -22.87 -4.36
CA LEU A 610 -35.09 -22.46 -4.42
C LEU A 610 -34.16 -23.65 -4.70
N GLN A 611 -33.27 -23.50 -5.68
CA GLN A 611 -32.19 -24.44 -6.00
C GLN A 611 -30.83 -23.81 -5.66
N PRO A 612 -30.44 -23.79 -4.37
CA PRO A 612 -29.20 -23.16 -3.96
C PRO A 612 -27.99 -23.88 -4.55
N VAL A 613 -27.14 -23.12 -5.23
CA VAL A 613 -25.81 -23.55 -5.69
C VAL A 613 -24.69 -22.97 -4.83
N LYS A 614 -25.03 -21.96 -4.00
CA LYS A 614 -24.09 -21.25 -3.13
C LYS A 614 -24.78 -20.83 -1.83
N VAL A 615 -23.98 -20.77 -0.76
CA VAL A 615 -24.34 -20.18 0.52
C VAL A 615 -23.38 -19.04 0.83
N ARG A 616 -23.91 -17.97 1.42
CA ARG A 616 -23.13 -16.84 1.91
C ARG A 616 -23.44 -16.60 3.38
N TYR A 617 -22.45 -16.12 4.12
CA TYR A 617 -22.61 -15.61 5.48
C TYR A 617 -21.97 -14.24 5.60
N ALA A 618 -22.72 -13.27 6.14
CA ALA A 618 -22.28 -11.90 6.37
C ALA A 618 -21.73 -11.22 5.10
N TRP A 619 -22.40 -11.44 3.96
CA TRP A 619 -21.99 -10.95 2.65
C TRP A 619 -22.50 -9.54 2.37
N ALA A 620 -21.90 -8.57 3.05
CA ALA A 620 -22.16 -7.15 2.82
C ALA A 620 -20.93 -6.32 3.21
N ASP A 621 -20.95 -5.06 2.80
CA ASP A 621 -19.97 -4.03 3.18
C ASP A 621 -19.93 -3.85 4.70
N SER A 622 -21.09 -3.67 5.33
CA SER A 622 -21.28 -3.67 6.79
C SER A 622 -22.38 -4.66 7.20
N PRO A 623 -22.05 -5.95 7.39
CA PRO A 623 -23.04 -6.95 7.77
C PRO A 623 -23.33 -6.89 9.27
N ILE A 624 -24.60 -7.07 9.63
CA ILE A 624 -24.99 -7.32 11.03
C ILE A 624 -24.75 -8.80 11.32
N ILE A 625 -23.95 -9.09 12.35
CA ILE A 625 -23.59 -10.46 12.72
C ILE A 625 -23.91 -10.75 14.18
N ASN A 626 -24.26 -12.01 14.45
CA ASN A 626 -24.53 -12.49 15.80
C ASN A 626 -23.97 -13.90 16.09
N LEU A 627 -23.22 -14.49 15.14
CA LEU A 627 -22.60 -15.80 15.29
C LEU A 627 -21.11 -15.63 15.63
N PHE A 628 -20.72 -16.18 16.78
CA PHE A 628 -19.38 -16.07 17.37
C PHE A 628 -18.90 -17.46 17.81
N GLY A 629 -17.64 -17.57 18.23
CA GLY A 629 -17.13 -18.73 18.96
C GLY A 629 -17.27 -18.57 20.46
N ALA A 630 -16.99 -19.64 21.22
CA ALA A 630 -17.02 -19.62 22.69
C ALA A 630 -16.10 -18.57 23.34
N THR A 631 -15.06 -18.12 22.63
CA THR A 631 -14.12 -17.07 23.08
C THR A 631 -14.55 -15.65 22.71
N GLY A 632 -15.75 -15.47 22.13
CA GLY A 632 -16.25 -14.17 21.69
C GLY A 632 -15.58 -13.64 20.41
N LEU A 633 -14.89 -14.49 19.65
CA LEU A 633 -14.36 -14.15 18.33
C LEU A 633 -15.44 -14.37 17.25
N PRO A 634 -15.66 -13.44 16.31
CA PRO A 634 -16.75 -13.52 15.33
C PRO A 634 -16.54 -14.67 14.36
N ALA A 635 -17.63 -15.32 13.94
CA ALA A 635 -17.58 -16.23 12.81
C ALA A 635 -17.16 -15.48 11.54
N THR A 636 -16.35 -16.13 10.72
CA THR A 636 -15.73 -15.51 9.55
C THR A 636 -16.74 -15.38 8.41
N PRO A 637 -16.94 -14.20 7.80
CA PRO A 637 -17.72 -14.04 6.58
C PRO A 637 -17.20 -14.91 5.43
N PHE A 638 -18.10 -15.50 4.62
CA PHE A 638 -17.71 -16.40 3.53
C PHE A 638 -18.74 -16.51 2.41
N GLU A 639 -18.28 -16.98 1.26
CA GLU A 639 -19.09 -17.67 0.24
C GLU A 639 -18.59 -19.11 0.09
N ALA A 640 -19.49 -20.07 -0.05
CA ALA A 640 -19.17 -21.47 -0.32
C ALA A 640 -20.14 -22.07 -1.35
N ALA A 641 -19.62 -22.94 -2.21
CA ALA A 641 -20.46 -23.73 -3.10
C ALA A 641 -21.29 -24.74 -2.31
N VAL A 642 -22.53 -24.97 -2.78
CA VAL A 642 -23.41 -26.05 -2.30
C VAL A 642 -23.42 -27.11 -3.40
N PRO A 643 -22.62 -28.17 -3.26
CA PRO A 643 -22.55 -29.26 -4.23
C PRO A 643 -23.78 -30.16 -4.21
#